data_AF-A0A8H6CDG5-F1
#
_entry.id   AF-A0A8H6CDG5-F1
#
_cell.length_a   1.000
_cell.length_b   1.000
_cell.length_c   1.000
_cell.angle_alpha   90.00
_cell.angle_beta   90.00
_cell.angle_gamma   90.00
#
_symmetry.space_group_name_H-M   'P 1'
#
loop_
_entity.id
_entity.type
_entity.pdbx_description
1 polymer ?
#
loop_
_entity_poly.entity_id
_entity_poly.type
_entity_poly.pdbx_seq_one_letter_code
_entity_poly.pdbx_strand_id
1 'polypeptide(L)'
;MPSSVQTKVKYLVLDAIACAIVGAKLPWSKVATQAVLDIEGTGKCAVFGWNKDSQRTSPLNAALLNGSFIQRFELDDVHIDAPWHANSIILPALFAAAEYAQGSDAGSKIDGATFLISTIVGFELGSRIGRALHGPDMLSRGWHSGAVFGPPVAAAAVSTLLDLTSGKIEDSVGTACTQACDLMSAQYESMAKRMQHAFAARNGLFAALMSRENYTGIDQVFERPYGGYLSTFGQGSTYDPTYKENELIGCLGRDWRGIEGIRLKEYNSMIATHAPVDCIATLQAKHPERFADLGSVSKIVIEQPKAPHAHGDQQIDRPITTTGAQMNLIRKIDCVWNEEFDEKSAWYTRASVEFTDGESWVQELPVLKAIGSLVSGCGIKEKWRVICPPARPEIISVANLSGSMVNEIPMLISALKVFLKSLPVGVNIKICSFGSTHSFLWPKSRSYDNDSLKEAIAHVEHFKADYCGTETQNAVRAAIDSRFADPDCEILVLTDGDIRRQHKLFSYLNDTVGGSIRVFPLGIGDGVSTSLVEGVARAGKGFAQMVNEGEKLDNKNGSYAGGSIVSARLRLHYGVQVMLTKQKAPQETTEEHENPISLFDSSIKTEEEGCPLSLGNDNEDPYAHLPGVPTPKLLQAPHRIPPLFPFARTTAYLLLSPDSTQKTPKSVILRGASPQGPLELEISIQRLPEPGKKIHQLAAKKIMQELEEGRGWICDAKDNESGRLLKDIHPSCFEEIVQREAVRLGLRFQVGGK
;
A
#
# COMPACT_ATOMS: atom_id res chain seq x y z
N MET A 1 39.22 -20.92 -15.13
CA MET A 1 37.77 -20.65 -15.05
C MET A 1 37.24 -20.31 -16.44
N PRO A 2 36.08 -20.85 -16.85
CA PRO A 2 35.47 -20.57 -18.16
C PRO A 2 35.17 -19.08 -18.37
N SER A 3 35.26 -18.62 -19.63
CA SER A 3 34.95 -17.22 -20.00
C SER A 3 33.47 -16.88 -19.82
N SER A 4 32.58 -17.87 -19.98
CA SER A 4 31.13 -17.74 -19.73
C SER A 4 30.82 -17.34 -18.29
N VAL A 5 31.46 -18.01 -17.32
CA VAL A 5 31.33 -17.72 -15.89
C VAL A 5 31.79 -16.30 -15.58
N GLN A 6 32.97 -15.89 -16.08
CA GLN A 6 33.49 -14.53 -15.89
C GLN A 6 32.52 -13.46 -16.42
N THR A 7 31.96 -13.70 -17.61
CA THR A 7 31.03 -12.77 -18.26
C THR A 7 29.74 -12.65 -17.45
N LYS A 8 29.18 -13.79 -17.01
CA LYS A 8 27.98 -13.82 -16.17
C LYS A 8 28.18 -13.06 -14.86
N VAL A 9 29.30 -13.28 -14.18
CA VAL A 9 29.61 -12.59 -12.91
C VAL A 9 29.72 -11.09 -13.11
N LYS A 10 30.34 -10.61 -14.20
CA LYS A 10 30.38 -9.17 -14.51
C LYS A 10 28.97 -8.58 -14.70
N TYR A 11 28.05 -9.31 -15.32
CA TYR A 11 26.66 -8.86 -15.44
C TYR A 11 25.91 -8.89 -14.11
N LEU A 12 26.14 -9.90 -13.26
CA LEU A 12 25.60 -9.93 -11.90
C LEU A 12 26.09 -8.74 -11.07
N VAL A 13 27.38 -8.38 -11.20
CA VAL A 13 27.95 -7.17 -10.56
C VAL A 13 27.25 -5.90 -11.05
N LEU A 14 27.01 -5.78 -12.35
CA LEU A 14 26.32 -4.63 -12.91
C LEU A 14 24.87 -4.52 -12.42
N ASP A 15 24.16 -5.64 -12.37
CA ASP A 15 22.78 -5.72 -11.86
C ASP A 15 22.68 -5.24 -10.40
N ALA A 16 23.60 -5.70 -9.56
CA ALA A 16 23.67 -5.30 -8.17
C ALA A 16 23.84 -3.78 -8.00
N ILE A 17 24.75 -3.17 -8.77
CA ILE A 17 25.00 -1.72 -8.72
C ILE A 17 23.75 -0.97 -9.16
N ALA A 18 23.07 -1.43 -10.21
CA ALA A 18 21.82 -0.83 -10.66
C ALA A 18 20.73 -0.90 -9.58
N CYS A 19 20.55 -2.08 -8.97
CA CYS A 19 19.62 -2.28 -7.86
C CYS A 19 19.95 -1.37 -6.68
N ALA A 20 21.23 -1.26 -6.30
CA ALA A 20 21.66 -0.41 -5.19
C ALA A 20 21.38 1.08 -5.42
N ILE A 21 21.68 1.60 -6.61
CA ILE A 21 21.49 3.03 -6.93
C ILE A 21 20.01 3.42 -6.84
N VAL A 22 19.12 2.56 -7.37
CA VAL A 22 17.67 2.77 -7.28
C VAL A 22 17.20 2.57 -5.84
N GLY A 23 17.64 1.48 -5.21
CA GLY A 23 17.29 1.11 -3.84
C GLY A 23 17.63 2.20 -2.83
N ALA A 24 18.76 2.88 -2.99
CA ALA A 24 19.19 3.98 -2.13
C ALA A 24 18.19 5.14 -2.05
N LYS A 25 17.32 5.33 -3.06
CA LYS A 25 16.37 6.46 -3.08
C LYS A 25 15.02 6.16 -2.44
N LEU A 26 14.75 4.92 -2.08
CA LEU A 26 13.44 4.49 -1.60
C LEU A 26 13.16 4.95 -0.16
N PRO A 27 11.90 5.26 0.22
CA PRO A 27 11.56 5.87 1.51
C PRO A 27 12.10 5.09 2.71
N TRP A 28 11.92 3.77 2.68
CA TRP A 28 12.38 2.92 3.74
C TRP A 28 13.92 2.98 3.84
N SER A 29 14.65 3.10 2.71
CA SER A 29 16.12 3.12 2.68
C SER A 29 16.64 4.34 3.41
N LYS A 30 15.91 5.46 3.30
CA LYS A 30 16.22 6.68 4.03
C LYS A 30 16.08 6.51 5.53
N VAL A 31 15.01 5.84 5.98
CA VAL A 31 14.80 5.51 7.40
C VAL A 31 15.97 4.67 7.94
N ALA A 32 16.31 3.60 7.24
CA ALA A 32 17.43 2.73 7.57
C ALA A 32 18.77 3.47 7.64
N THR A 33 19.04 4.27 6.61
CA THR A 33 20.30 5.03 6.50
C THR A 33 20.42 6.06 7.59
N GLN A 34 19.34 6.80 7.88
CA GLN A 34 19.31 7.76 8.97
C GLN A 34 19.61 7.09 10.32
N ALA A 35 18.90 5.99 10.63
CA ALA A 35 19.10 5.27 11.89
C ALA A 35 20.53 4.73 12.05
N VAL A 36 21.11 4.13 11.00
CA VAL A 36 22.48 3.59 11.06
C VAL A 36 23.52 4.71 11.21
N LEU A 37 23.36 5.82 10.48
CA LEU A 37 24.29 6.94 10.54
C LEU A 37 24.16 7.77 11.83
N ASP A 38 23.02 7.72 12.52
CA ASP A 38 22.82 8.38 13.82
C ASP A 38 23.48 7.60 14.96
N ILE A 39 23.52 6.27 14.87
CA ILE A 39 24.11 5.41 15.91
C ILE A 39 25.65 5.37 15.79
N GLU A 40 26.18 5.41 14.56
CA GLU A 40 27.59 5.15 14.30
C GLU A 40 28.32 6.29 13.57
N GLY A 41 29.63 6.40 13.83
CA GLY A 41 30.47 7.49 13.34
C GLY A 41 30.81 7.45 11.85
N THR A 42 31.55 8.48 11.43
CA THR A 42 32.11 8.60 10.08
C THR A 42 33.18 7.54 9.81
N GLY A 43 33.34 7.12 8.56
CA GLY A 43 34.41 6.19 8.17
C GLY A 43 34.90 6.42 6.75
N LYS A 44 35.52 5.40 6.16
CA LYS A 44 36.16 5.48 4.84
C LYS A 44 35.39 4.77 3.72
N CYS A 45 34.29 4.07 4.02
CA CYS A 45 33.57 3.28 3.01
C CYS A 45 32.33 4.02 2.50
N ALA A 46 32.09 3.96 1.19
CA ALA A 46 31.02 4.65 0.51
C ALA A 46 29.67 3.94 0.65
N VAL A 47 28.61 4.74 0.70
CA VAL A 47 27.21 4.29 0.70
C VAL A 47 26.64 4.52 -0.70
N PHE A 48 26.27 3.45 -1.41
CA PHE A 48 25.93 3.46 -2.83
C PHE A 48 24.72 4.35 -3.13
N GLY A 49 24.83 5.18 -4.17
CA GLY A 49 23.73 6.02 -4.64
C GLY A 49 23.24 7.08 -3.63
N TRP A 50 23.88 7.20 -2.47
CA TRP A 50 23.50 8.10 -1.40
C TRP A 50 24.32 9.39 -1.48
N ASN A 51 23.68 10.52 -1.77
CA ASN A 51 24.44 11.76 -1.98
C ASN A 51 23.72 12.99 -1.41
N LYS A 52 24.35 13.56 -0.37
CA LYS A 52 24.60 14.99 -0.21
C LYS A 52 26.04 15.13 0.31
N ASP A 53 26.97 14.92 -0.61
CA ASP A 53 28.41 15.25 -0.56
C ASP A 53 29.36 14.32 0.25
N SER A 54 29.37 13.02 -0.11
CA SER A 54 30.39 12.01 0.26
C SER A 54 30.37 11.49 1.71
N GLN A 55 29.17 11.24 2.24
CA GLN A 55 29.03 10.59 3.54
C GLN A 55 29.56 9.15 3.47
N ARG A 56 30.74 8.94 4.07
CA ARG A 56 31.39 7.65 4.23
C ARG A 56 31.19 7.17 5.66
N THR A 57 31.06 5.86 5.85
CA THR A 57 30.85 5.23 7.16
C THR A 57 31.84 4.09 7.37
N SER A 58 31.72 3.40 8.51
CA SER A 58 32.51 2.22 8.84
C SER A 58 32.31 1.13 7.76
N PRO A 59 33.29 0.24 7.53
CA PRO A 59 33.14 -0.84 6.56
C PRO A 59 31.92 -1.73 6.83
N LEU A 60 31.62 -1.99 8.10
CA LEU A 60 30.47 -2.79 8.52
C LEU A 60 29.14 -2.13 8.14
N ASN A 61 29.01 -0.83 8.37
CA ASN A 61 27.79 -0.09 8.02
C ASN A 61 27.63 0.12 6.52
N ALA A 62 28.74 0.35 5.81
CA ALA A 62 28.70 0.44 4.36
C ALA A 62 28.19 -0.88 3.78
N ALA A 63 28.70 -2.02 4.26
CA ALA A 63 28.20 -3.33 3.86
C ALA A 63 26.70 -3.52 4.19
N LEU A 64 26.29 -3.13 5.40
CA LEU A 64 24.89 -3.21 5.84
C LEU A 64 23.93 -2.34 5.00
N LEU A 65 24.28 -1.09 4.73
CA LEU A 65 23.43 -0.18 3.96
C LEU A 65 23.40 -0.58 2.49
N ASN A 66 24.57 -0.85 1.89
CA ASN A 66 24.66 -1.21 0.48
C ASN A 66 23.96 -2.54 0.19
N GLY A 67 24.11 -3.55 1.06
CA GLY A 67 23.37 -4.80 0.93
C GLY A 67 21.87 -4.59 1.02
N SER A 68 21.43 -3.72 1.93
CA SER A 68 20.02 -3.39 2.05
C SER A 68 19.45 -2.69 0.82
N PHE A 69 20.26 -1.86 0.15
CA PHE A 69 19.85 -1.17 -1.07
C PHE A 69 19.74 -2.11 -2.27
N ILE A 70 20.63 -3.10 -2.37
CA ILE A 70 20.57 -4.09 -3.45
C ILE A 70 19.27 -4.90 -3.35
N GLN A 71 18.92 -5.40 -2.16
CA GLN A 71 17.73 -6.22 -1.95
C GLN A 71 16.41 -5.43 -1.84
N ARG A 72 16.44 -4.12 -2.10
CA ARG A 72 15.47 -3.18 -1.50
C ARG A 72 14.04 -3.31 -2.01
N PHE A 73 13.87 -3.84 -3.21
CA PHE A 73 12.59 -3.89 -3.91
C PHE A 73 12.37 -5.21 -4.66
N GLU A 74 12.96 -6.32 -4.19
CA GLU A 74 12.74 -7.68 -4.75
C GLU A 74 13.14 -7.89 -6.21
N LEU A 75 14.03 -7.08 -6.78
CA LEU A 75 14.49 -7.25 -8.16
C LEU A 75 15.89 -7.88 -8.29
N ASP A 76 16.64 -7.95 -7.21
CA ASP A 76 17.97 -8.52 -7.20
C ASP A 76 17.99 -10.02 -7.54
N ASP A 77 19.20 -10.53 -7.80
CA ASP A 77 19.42 -11.89 -8.23
C ASP A 77 18.89 -12.95 -7.25
N VAL A 78 18.62 -14.14 -7.76
CA VAL A 78 18.23 -15.29 -6.94
C VAL A 78 18.81 -16.57 -7.53
N HIS A 79 19.29 -17.47 -6.68
CA HIS A 79 19.64 -18.82 -7.10
C HIS A 79 18.45 -19.77 -6.91
N ILE A 80 18.17 -20.59 -7.92
CA ILE A 80 16.95 -21.40 -7.95
C ILE A 80 17.03 -22.61 -6.99
N ASP A 81 18.09 -23.42 -7.07
CA ASP A 81 18.18 -24.65 -6.24
C ASP A 81 18.67 -24.40 -4.80
N ALA A 82 19.07 -23.17 -4.53
CA ALA A 82 19.57 -22.67 -3.26
C ALA A 82 18.98 -21.26 -3.19
N PRO A 83 17.80 -21.02 -2.61
CA PRO A 83 17.17 -19.71 -2.66
C PRO A 83 17.95 -18.69 -1.83
N TRP A 84 18.96 -18.05 -2.41
CA TRP A 84 19.67 -16.92 -1.81
C TRP A 84 19.90 -15.84 -2.87
N HIS A 85 20.10 -14.61 -2.41
CA HIS A 85 20.33 -13.48 -3.29
C HIS A 85 21.77 -13.02 -3.14
N ALA A 86 22.63 -13.45 -4.06
CA ALA A 86 24.07 -13.45 -3.87
C ALA A 86 24.64 -12.03 -3.91
N ASN A 87 24.12 -11.17 -4.78
CA ASN A 87 24.62 -9.80 -4.96
C ASN A 87 24.45 -8.97 -3.70
N SER A 88 23.31 -9.11 -3.02
CA SER A 88 22.98 -8.35 -1.80
C SER A 88 23.86 -8.69 -0.60
N ILE A 89 24.63 -9.77 -0.67
CA ILE A 89 25.51 -10.24 0.40
C ILE A 89 26.98 -9.97 0.04
N ILE A 90 27.42 -10.43 -1.14
CA ILE A 90 28.85 -10.49 -1.47
C ILE A 90 29.39 -9.14 -1.88
N LEU A 91 28.73 -8.45 -2.81
CA LEU A 91 29.25 -7.19 -3.33
C LEU A 91 29.38 -6.11 -2.27
N PRO A 92 28.37 -5.85 -1.41
CA PRO A 92 28.53 -4.80 -0.40
C PRO A 92 29.66 -5.11 0.59
N ALA A 93 29.87 -6.39 0.93
CA ALA A 93 30.99 -6.82 1.76
C ALA A 93 32.36 -6.62 1.06
N LEU A 94 32.48 -7.03 -0.21
CA LEU A 94 33.70 -6.88 -0.99
C LEU A 94 34.06 -5.42 -1.26
N PHE A 95 33.09 -4.57 -1.62
CA PHE A 95 33.33 -3.15 -1.84
C PHE A 95 33.78 -2.46 -0.54
N ALA A 96 33.10 -2.73 0.58
CA ALA A 96 33.50 -2.19 1.87
C ALA A 96 34.90 -2.68 2.29
N ALA A 97 35.22 -3.97 2.10
CA ALA A 97 36.54 -4.51 2.37
C ALA A 97 37.62 -3.87 1.48
N ALA A 98 37.34 -3.69 0.19
CA ALA A 98 38.26 -3.09 -0.75
C ALA A 98 38.59 -1.64 -0.40
N GLU A 99 37.57 -0.82 -0.11
CA GLU A 99 37.76 0.57 0.31
C GLU A 99 38.47 0.68 1.67
N TYR A 100 38.14 -0.21 2.61
CA TYR A 100 38.81 -0.27 3.91
C TYR A 100 40.30 -0.60 3.78
N ALA A 101 40.64 -1.60 2.95
CA ALA A 101 42.03 -2.00 2.71
C ALA A 101 42.82 -0.91 1.98
N GLN A 102 42.25 -0.28 0.95
CA GLN A 102 42.90 0.82 0.22
C GLN A 102 43.12 2.07 1.09
N GLY A 103 42.26 2.30 2.09
CA GLY A 103 42.39 3.40 3.03
C GLY A 103 43.40 3.18 4.16
N SER A 104 44.09 2.03 4.20
CA SER A 104 45.10 1.71 5.21
C SER A 104 46.52 1.93 4.66
N ASP A 105 47.43 2.48 5.47
CA ASP A 105 48.81 2.84 5.06
C ASP A 105 49.68 1.64 4.63
N ALA A 106 49.13 0.42 4.71
CA ALA A 106 49.80 -0.84 4.37
C ALA A 106 49.28 -1.50 3.06
N GLY A 107 48.32 -0.91 2.34
CA GLY A 107 47.50 -1.64 1.36
C GLY A 107 48.10 -1.87 -0.03
N SER A 108 48.37 -3.13 -0.38
CA SER A 108 48.48 -3.61 -1.76
C SER A 108 47.26 -3.18 -2.58
N LYS A 109 47.48 -2.66 -3.80
CA LYS A 109 46.40 -2.21 -4.69
C LYS A 109 45.53 -3.40 -5.12
N ILE A 110 44.28 -3.45 -4.63
CA ILE A 110 43.29 -4.44 -5.07
C ILE A 110 42.88 -4.12 -6.51
N ASP A 111 43.13 -5.05 -7.44
CA ASP A 111 42.73 -4.92 -8.84
C ASP A 111 41.39 -5.59 -9.12
N GLY A 112 40.87 -5.36 -10.33
CA GLY A 112 39.58 -5.93 -10.74
C GLY A 112 39.60 -7.46 -10.91
N ALA A 113 40.77 -8.07 -11.13
CA ALA A 113 40.88 -9.52 -11.28
C ALA A 113 40.72 -10.21 -9.92
N THR A 114 41.40 -9.71 -8.88
CA THR A 114 41.25 -10.17 -7.50
C THR A 114 39.82 -9.97 -7.03
N PHE A 115 39.22 -8.79 -7.26
CA PHE A 115 37.82 -8.54 -6.90
C PHE A 115 36.85 -9.55 -7.56
N LEU A 116 37.06 -9.82 -8.85
CA LEU A 116 36.21 -10.76 -9.59
C LEU A 116 36.38 -12.19 -9.04
N ILE A 117 37.61 -12.64 -8.78
CA ILE A 117 37.90 -13.97 -8.20
C ILE A 117 37.22 -14.11 -6.84
N SER A 118 37.32 -13.12 -5.95
CA SER A 118 36.63 -13.13 -4.65
C SER A 118 35.11 -13.20 -4.79
N THR A 119 34.55 -12.50 -5.78
CA THR A 119 33.11 -12.57 -6.09
C THR A 119 32.69 -13.99 -6.50
N ILE A 120 33.50 -14.62 -7.36
CA ILE A 120 33.27 -16.00 -7.84
C ILE A 120 33.33 -17.02 -6.70
N VAL A 121 34.32 -16.91 -5.82
CA VAL A 121 34.44 -17.77 -4.63
C VAL A 121 33.17 -17.68 -3.79
N GLY A 122 32.68 -16.45 -3.55
CA GLY A 122 31.44 -16.24 -2.81
C GLY A 122 30.23 -16.88 -3.49
N PHE A 123 30.01 -16.60 -4.79
CA PHE A 123 28.86 -17.15 -5.52
C PHE A 123 28.86 -18.67 -5.56
N GLU A 124 30.03 -19.27 -5.73
CA GLU A 124 30.17 -20.71 -5.76
C GLU A 124 29.89 -21.32 -4.37
N LEU A 125 30.49 -20.77 -3.31
CA LEU A 125 30.30 -21.27 -1.95
C LEU A 125 28.84 -21.16 -1.47
N GLY A 126 28.17 -20.02 -1.70
CA GLY A 126 26.80 -19.85 -1.22
C GLY A 126 25.80 -20.77 -1.91
N SER A 127 25.99 -20.99 -3.22
CA SER A 127 25.18 -21.95 -3.98
C SER A 127 25.37 -23.39 -3.46
N ARG A 128 26.60 -23.74 -3.09
CA ARG A 128 26.94 -25.04 -2.51
C ARG A 128 26.37 -25.23 -1.12
N ILE A 129 26.48 -24.24 -0.24
CA ILE A 129 25.89 -24.26 1.10
C ILE A 129 24.37 -24.43 1.01
N GLY A 130 23.72 -23.66 0.13
CA GLY A 130 22.26 -23.76 -0.01
C GLY A 130 21.80 -25.11 -0.55
N ARG A 131 22.55 -25.72 -1.48
CA ARG A 131 22.27 -27.09 -1.96
C ARG A 131 22.55 -28.15 -0.89
N ALA A 132 23.62 -27.96 -0.10
CA ALA A 132 23.96 -28.85 1.00
C ALA A 132 22.85 -28.87 2.08
N LEU A 133 22.19 -27.75 2.31
CA LEU A 133 21.12 -27.60 3.32
C LEU A 133 19.70 -27.77 2.76
N HIS A 134 19.54 -28.24 1.52
CA HIS A 134 18.24 -28.34 0.83
C HIS A 134 17.46 -27.01 0.90
N GLY A 135 18.06 -25.91 0.47
CA GLY A 135 17.60 -24.56 0.76
C GLY A 135 16.11 -24.24 0.55
N PRO A 136 15.40 -24.80 -0.46
CA PRO A 136 13.95 -24.66 -0.55
C PRO A 136 13.18 -25.22 0.66
N ASP A 137 13.56 -26.38 1.19
CA ASP A 137 12.96 -26.93 2.41
C ASP A 137 13.23 -26.02 3.61
N MET A 138 14.41 -25.43 3.68
CA MET A 138 14.76 -24.53 4.77
C MET A 138 13.85 -23.28 4.85
N LEU A 139 13.41 -22.75 3.70
CA LEU A 139 12.37 -21.70 3.65
C LEU A 139 11.07 -22.17 4.31
N SER A 140 10.65 -23.42 4.03
CA SER A 140 9.43 -24.00 4.58
C SER A 140 9.49 -24.22 6.10
N ARG A 141 10.70 -24.27 6.67
CA ARG A 141 10.95 -24.38 8.12
C ARG A 141 11.04 -23.02 8.82
N GLY A 142 10.82 -21.93 8.11
CA GLY A 142 10.73 -20.58 8.68
C GLY A 142 12.06 -19.82 8.76
N TRP A 143 13.12 -20.31 8.14
CA TRP A 143 14.42 -19.64 8.08
C TRP A 143 14.56 -18.77 6.83
N HIS A 144 15.16 -17.59 6.98
CA HIS A 144 15.58 -16.81 5.81
C HIS A 144 16.91 -17.33 5.27
N SER A 145 16.83 -18.12 4.19
CA SER A 145 17.95 -18.87 3.63
C SER A 145 19.18 -18.04 3.28
N GLY A 146 19.03 -16.88 2.62
CA GLY A 146 20.19 -16.05 2.31
C GLY A 146 20.89 -15.44 3.53
N ALA A 147 20.20 -15.25 4.65
CA ALA A 147 20.81 -14.76 5.89
C ALA A 147 21.46 -15.87 6.72
N VAL A 148 21.02 -17.11 6.54
CA VAL A 148 21.72 -18.29 7.07
C VAL A 148 22.97 -18.58 6.22
N PHE A 149 22.84 -18.69 4.90
CA PHE A 149 23.95 -19.05 4.01
C PHE A 149 24.99 -17.92 3.88
N GLY A 150 24.55 -16.67 4.00
CA GLY A 150 25.33 -15.50 3.63
C GLY A 150 26.59 -15.19 4.47
N PRO A 151 26.58 -15.30 5.82
CA PRO A 151 27.73 -14.94 6.63
C PRO A 151 29.02 -15.70 6.26
N PRO A 152 29.05 -17.06 6.21
CA PRO A 152 30.27 -17.77 5.81
C PRO A 152 30.70 -17.46 4.37
N VAL A 153 29.74 -17.12 3.51
CA VAL A 153 30.02 -16.74 2.11
C VAL A 153 30.71 -15.39 2.01
N ALA A 154 30.19 -14.37 2.71
CA ALA A 154 30.82 -13.06 2.78
C ALA A 154 32.21 -13.14 3.43
N ALA A 155 32.36 -13.95 4.49
CA ALA A 155 33.64 -14.22 5.14
C ALA A 155 34.68 -14.82 4.19
N ALA A 156 34.32 -15.88 3.44
CA ALA A 156 35.22 -16.51 2.48
C ALA A 156 35.61 -15.55 1.33
N ALA A 157 34.63 -14.81 0.79
CA ALA A 157 34.85 -13.87 -0.30
C ALA A 157 35.78 -12.71 0.15
N VAL A 158 35.52 -12.11 1.31
CA VAL A 158 36.36 -11.02 1.85
C VAL A 158 37.75 -11.54 2.22
N SER A 159 37.87 -12.72 2.84
CA SER A 159 39.16 -13.30 3.18
C SER A 159 40.00 -13.60 1.94
N THR A 160 39.36 -14.03 0.84
CA THR A 160 40.00 -14.19 -0.47
C THR A 160 40.47 -12.84 -1.03
N LEU A 161 39.66 -11.78 -0.91
CA LEU A 161 40.00 -10.44 -1.38
C LEU A 161 41.22 -9.86 -0.65
N LEU A 162 41.32 -10.15 0.66
CA LEU A 162 42.39 -9.68 1.54
C LEU A 162 43.63 -10.60 1.54
N ASP A 163 43.66 -11.62 0.67
CA ASP A 163 44.75 -12.59 0.55
C ASP A 163 45.13 -13.25 1.89
N LEU A 164 44.10 -13.65 2.67
CA LEU A 164 44.32 -14.35 3.93
C LEU A 164 44.76 -15.81 3.70
N THR A 165 45.53 -16.35 4.65
CA THR A 165 45.95 -17.75 4.62
C THR A 165 44.76 -18.70 4.83
N SER A 166 44.91 -19.96 4.41
CA SER A 166 43.85 -20.98 4.57
C SER A 166 43.35 -21.13 6.00
N GLY A 167 44.25 -21.10 7.00
CA GLY A 167 43.86 -21.14 8.41
C GLY A 167 43.03 -19.92 8.83
N LYS A 168 43.39 -18.72 8.37
CA LYS A 168 42.60 -17.51 8.64
C LYS A 168 41.26 -17.49 7.92
N ILE A 169 41.17 -18.12 6.74
CA ILE A 169 39.90 -18.33 6.04
C ILE A 169 39.00 -19.28 6.85
N GLU A 170 39.57 -20.38 7.38
CA GLU A 170 38.83 -21.30 8.26
C GLU A 170 38.32 -20.59 9.51
N ASP A 171 39.17 -19.84 10.20
CA ASP A 171 38.78 -19.01 11.34
C ASP A 171 37.64 -18.05 10.98
N SER A 172 37.78 -17.35 9.85
CA SER A 172 36.79 -16.37 9.39
C SER A 172 35.43 -17.01 9.12
N VAL A 173 35.42 -18.15 8.42
CA VAL A 173 34.20 -18.90 8.14
C VAL A 173 33.59 -19.44 9.43
N GLY A 174 34.40 -19.96 10.35
CA GLY A 174 33.99 -20.43 11.67
C GLY A 174 33.30 -19.33 12.50
N THR A 175 33.91 -18.14 12.58
CA THR A 175 33.34 -16.96 13.26
C THR A 175 32.10 -16.40 12.56
N ALA A 176 31.98 -16.54 11.24
CA ALA A 176 30.79 -16.08 10.52
C ALA A 176 29.60 -17.04 10.71
N CYS A 177 29.84 -18.35 10.72
CA CYS A 177 28.81 -19.37 10.91
C CYS A 177 28.02 -19.21 12.22
N THR A 178 28.65 -18.76 13.31
CA THR A 178 27.93 -18.52 14.58
C THR A 178 27.01 -17.29 14.54
N GLN A 179 27.15 -16.44 13.52
CA GLN A 179 26.33 -15.25 13.31
C GLN A 179 25.25 -15.45 12.23
N ALA A 180 25.05 -16.69 11.77
CA ALA A 180 24.01 -17.07 10.83
C ALA A 180 22.65 -17.17 11.53
N CYS A 181 21.74 -16.27 11.22
CA CYS A 181 20.38 -16.29 11.72
C CYS A 181 19.50 -15.34 10.87
N ASP A 182 18.21 -15.65 10.79
CA ASP A 182 17.11 -14.70 10.50
C ASP A 182 15.80 -15.45 10.28
N LEU A 183 14.69 -14.75 10.52
CA LEU A 183 13.34 -15.32 10.48
C LEU A 183 12.62 -15.02 9.17
N MET A 184 11.93 -16.02 8.62
CA MET A 184 11.08 -15.85 7.45
C MET A 184 9.80 -15.04 7.74
N SER A 185 9.45 -14.85 9.01
CA SER A 185 8.31 -14.00 9.41
C SER A 185 8.42 -12.56 8.93
N ALA A 186 9.58 -12.12 8.46
CA ALA A 186 9.72 -10.83 7.77
C ALA A 186 8.82 -10.71 6.51
N GLN A 187 8.35 -11.83 5.95
CA GLN A 187 7.39 -11.88 4.84
C GLN A 187 6.02 -11.26 5.17
N TYR A 188 5.66 -11.14 6.45
CA TYR A 188 4.46 -10.43 6.92
C TYR A 188 4.66 -8.90 6.91
N GLU A 189 5.03 -8.38 5.74
CA GLU A 189 5.10 -6.94 5.45
C GLU A 189 6.17 -6.13 6.21
N SER A 190 7.15 -6.80 6.85
CA SER A 190 8.17 -6.11 7.65
C SER A 190 9.27 -5.48 6.79
N MET A 191 9.69 -4.26 7.16
CA MET A 191 10.89 -3.64 6.57
C MET A 191 12.18 -4.42 6.89
N ALA A 192 12.18 -5.23 7.96
CA ALA A 192 13.34 -6.02 8.38
C ALA A 192 13.83 -6.94 7.26
N LYS A 193 12.93 -7.47 6.43
CA LYS A 193 13.24 -8.31 5.26
C LYS A 193 14.34 -7.72 4.39
N ARG A 194 14.33 -6.39 4.23
CA ARG A 194 15.25 -5.65 3.37
C ARG A 194 16.66 -5.54 3.92
N MET A 195 16.89 -5.92 5.18
CA MET A 195 18.20 -5.87 5.83
C MET A 195 18.78 -7.25 6.13
N GLN A 196 17.98 -8.32 6.08
CA GLN A 196 18.40 -9.67 6.50
C GLN A 196 19.68 -10.14 5.80
N HIS A 197 19.74 -9.98 4.48
CA HIS A 197 20.96 -10.28 3.72
C HIS A 197 22.13 -9.35 4.01
N ALA A 198 21.82 -8.11 4.38
CA ALA A 198 22.83 -7.14 4.68
C ALA A 198 23.46 -7.37 6.07
N PHE A 199 22.72 -7.95 7.03
CA PHE A 199 23.30 -8.48 8.26
C PHE A 199 24.31 -9.58 7.94
N ALA A 200 23.99 -10.48 7.02
CA ALA A 200 24.93 -11.51 6.58
C ALA A 200 26.20 -10.92 5.93
N ALA A 201 26.06 -9.91 5.06
CA ALA A 201 27.19 -9.18 4.49
C ALA A 201 28.09 -8.57 5.58
N ARG A 202 27.49 -7.87 6.55
CA ARG A 202 28.17 -7.25 7.69
C ARG A 202 28.89 -8.30 8.54
N ASN A 203 28.22 -9.39 8.90
CA ASN A 203 28.74 -10.41 9.81
C ASN A 203 29.93 -11.16 9.20
N GLY A 204 29.87 -11.48 7.91
CA GLY A 204 31.00 -12.12 7.21
C GLY A 204 32.20 -11.18 7.04
N LEU A 205 31.96 -9.90 6.70
CA LEU A 205 33.01 -8.88 6.66
C LEU A 205 33.68 -8.72 8.03
N PHE A 206 32.89 -8.63 9.10
CA PHE A 206 33.40 -8.55 10.46
C PHE A 206 34.28 -9.75 10.80
N ALA A 207 33.82 -10.98 10.52
CA ALA A 207 34.58 -12.19 10.77
C ALA A 207 35.93 -12.22 10.04
N ALA A 208 35.96 -11.83 8.76
CA ALA A 208 37.21 -11.76 7.98
C ALA A 208 38.20 -10.74 8.54
N LEU A 209 37.72 -9.57 8.99
CA LEU A 209 38.56 -8.56 9.61
C LEU A 209 39.11 -9.02 10.98
N MET A 210 38.32 -9.76 11.77
CA MET A 210 38.76 -10.33 13.04
C MET A 210 39.85 -11.39 12.82
N SER A 211 39.65 -12.32 11.89
CA SER A 211 40.65 -13.37 11.59
C SER A 211 41.93 -12.82 10.97
N ARG A 212 41.85 -11.69 10.24
CA ARG A 212 43.04 -10.95 9.79
C ARG A 212 43.96 -10.59 10.97
N GLU A 213 43.37 -10.19 12.10
CA GLU A 213 44.09 -9.86 13.35
C GLU A 213 44.38 -11.09 14.24
N ASN A 214 44.23 -12.30 13.70
CA ASN A 214 44.47 -13.60 14.37
C ASN A 214 43.44 -13.96 15.45
N TYR A 215 42.20 -13.44 15.36
CA TYR A 215 41.09 -13.96 16.14
C TYR A 215 40.62 -15.31 15.56
N THR A 216 40.56 -16.33 16.41
CA THR A 216 40.27 -17.71 16.00
C THR A 216 38.77 -18.01 15.89
N GLY A 217 38.39 -18.84 14.93
CA GLY A 217 37.03 -19.31 14.70
C GLY A 217 36.80 -20.75 15.16
N ILE A 218 35.64 -21.30 14.79
CA ILE A 218 35.32 -22.71 15.01
C ILE A 218 35.94 -23.53 13.86
N ASP A 219 36.94 -24.36 14.14
CA ASP A 219 37.52 -25.25 13.11
C ASP A 219 36.50 -26.28 12.62
N GLN A 220 36.61 -26.73 11.37
CA GLN A 220 35.73 -27.74 10.75
C GLN A 220 34.22 -27.42 10.88
N VAL A 221 33.86 -26.13 10.95
CA VAL A 221 32.51 -25.68 11.34
C VAL A 221 31.38 -26.31 10.52
N PHE A 222 31.59 -26.62 9.24
CA PHE A 222 30.56 -27.22 8.40
C PHE A 222 30.22 -28.66 8.77
N GLU A 223 31.23 -29.47 9.12
CA GLU A 223 31.13 -30.94 9.22
C GLU A 223 31.11 -31.45 10.67
N ARG A 224 31.19 -30.56 11.68
CA ARG A 224 31.13 -31.01 13.08
C ARG A 224 29.82 -31.77 13.39
N PRO A 225 29.89 -32.99 13.93
CA PRO A 225 28.70 -33.78 14.24
C PRO A 225 27.80 -33.14 15.32
N TYR A 226 28.40 -32.49 16.32
CA TYR A 226 27.69 -31.80 17.40
C TYR A 226 27.90 -30.30 17.30
N GLY A 227 26.81 -29.56 17.12
CA GLY A 227 26.83 -28.09 17.01
C GLY A 227 27.49 -27.55 15.74
N GLY A 228 27.76 -28.39 14.75
CA GLY A 228 28.25 -27.96 13.45
C GLY A 228 27.17 -27.25 12.65
N TYR A 229 27.60 -26.45 11.68
CA TYR A 229 26.71 -25.62 10.87
C TYR A 229 25.71 -26.48 10.08
N LEU A 230 26.17 -27.50 9.35
CA LEU A 230 25.26 -28.36 8.58
C LEU A 230 24.37 -29.21 9.49
N SER A 231 24.95 -29.81 10.53
CA SER A 231 24.23 -30.67 11.47
C SER A 231 23.15 -29.91 12.26
N THR A 232 23.35 -28.61 12.51
CA THR A 232 22.40 -27.76 13.22
C THR A 232 21.32 -27.19 12.29
N PHE A 233 21.70 -26.54 11.18
CA PHE A 233 20.72 -25.94 10.26
C PHE A 233 19.93 -26.98 9.45
N GLY A 234 20.46 -28.20 9.30
CA GLY A 234 19.76 -29.34 8.72
C GLY A 234 18.65 -29.93 9.61
N GLN A 235 18.60 -29.58 10.91
CA GLN A 235 17.59 -30.16 11.81
C GLN A 235 16.15 -29.83 11.38
N GLY A 236 15.29 -30.84 11.41
CA GLY A 236 13.88 -30.72 11.00
C GLY A 236 13.65 -30.76 9.48
N SER A 237 14.70 -30.91 8.67
CA SER A 237 14.56 -31.18 7.23
C SER A 237 13.76 -32.45 6.99
N THR A 238 12.90 -32.45 5.98
CA THR A 238 12.11 -33.63 5.58
C THR A 238 12.90 -34.61 4.71
N TYR A 239 14.14 -34.26 4.34
CA TYR A 239 15.01 -35.10 3.52
C TYR A 239 15.92 -35.99 4.36
N ASP A 240 16.23 -37.17 3.83
CA ASP A 240 17.25 -38.09 4.35
C ASP A 240 18.33 -38.30 3.28
N PRO A 241 19.61 -37.93 3.54
CA PRO A 241 20.10 -37.26 4.74
C PRO A 241 19.62 -35.80 4.85
N THR A 242 19.55 -35.30 6.08
CA THR A 242 19.06 -33.94 6.39
C THR A 242 19.92 -32.83 5.81
N TYR A 243 21.16 -33.14 5.42
CA TYR A 243 22.08 -32.29 4.67
C TYR A 243 23.01 -33.15 3.77
N LYS A 244 23.69 -32.52 2.82
CA LYS A 244 24.55 -33.16 1.81
C LYS A 244 25.96 -32.56 1.82
N GLU A 245 26.87 -33.10 2.63
CA GLU A 245 28.26 -32.60 2.74
C GLU A 245 29.00 -32.55 1.40
N ASN A 246 28.76 -33.56 0.54
CA ASN A 246 29.38 -33.66 -0.78
C ASN A 246 29.07 -32.46 -1.70
N GLU A 247 27.97 -31.72 -1.46
CA GLU A 247 27.66 -30.50 -2.23
C GLU A 247 28.68 -29.37 -1.96
N LEU A 248 29.30 -29.33 -0.78
CA LEU A 248 30.30 -28.31 -0.44
C LEU A 248 31.60 -28.48 -1.22
N ILE A 249 32.11 -29.72 -1.33
CA ILE A 249 33.47 -29.99 -1.83
C ILE A 249 33.51 -30.72 -3.19
N GLY A 250 32.36 -31.22 -3.67
CA GLY A 250 32.29 -32.00 -4.90
C GLY A 250 32.64 -31.19 -6.15
N CYS A 251 33.51 -31.74 -7.01
CA CYS A 251 33.80 -31.21 -8.35
C CYS A 251 34.26 -29.74 -8.42
N LEU A 252 34.95 -29.24 -7.38
CA LEU A 252 35.47 -27.85 -7.34
C LEU A 252 36.29 -27.50 -8.60
N GLY A 253 36.03 -26.33 -9.16
CA GLY A 253 36.69 -25.80 -10.36
C GLY A 253 36.30 -26.47 -11.69
N ARG A 254 35.53 -27.57 -11.66
CA ARG A 254 35.02 -28.27 -12.85
C ARG A 254 33.53 -28.06 -13.05
N ASP A 255 32.77 -28.14 -11.96
CA ASP A 255 31.34 -27.91 -11.94
C ASP A 255 31.05 -26.47 -11.52
N TRP A 256 30.37 -25.71 -12.40
CA TRP A 256 29.99 -24.31 -12.18
C TRP A 256 28.48 -24.14 -12.11
N ARG A 257 27.72 -25.23 -11.88
CA ARG A 257 26.25 -25.21 -11.80
C ARG A 257 25.72 -24.23 -10.74
N GLY A 258 26.49 -23.94 -9.69
CA GLY A 258 26.13 -22.93 -8.69
C GLY A 258 26.01 -21.54 -9.32
N ILE A 259 27.09 -21.02 -9.90
CA ILE A 259 27.04 -19.71 -10.59
C ILE A 259 26.08 -19.75 -11.78
N GLU A 260 26.04 -20.87 -12.51
CA GLU A 260 25.08 -21.06 -13.60
C GLU A 260 23.64 -21.10 -13.12
N GLY A 261 23.35 -21.35 -11.84
CA GLY A 261 22.02 -21.36 -11.22
C GLY A 261 21.52 -19.99 -10.74
N ILE A 262 22.40 -19.00 -10.59
CA ILE A 262 22.02 -17.61 -10.25
C ILE A 262 21.27 -16.99 -11.43
N ARG A 263 20.10 -16.40 -11.18
CA ARG A 263 19.21 -15.78 -12.18
C ARG A 263 18.92 -14.33 -11.80
N LEU A 264 18.67 -13.50 -12.80
CA LEU A 264 18.14 -12.15 -12.61
C LEU A 264 16.62 -12.21 -12.63
N LYS A 265 15.98 -11.50 -11.71
CA LYS A 265 14.52 -11.44 -11.65
C LYS A 265 13.97 -10.53 -12.73
N GLU A 266 12.90 -10.96 -13.38
CA GLU A 266 12.20 -10.15 -14.38
C GLU A 266 11.18 -9.20 -13.74
N TYR A 267 10.54 -9.66 -12.67
CA TYR A 267 9.57 -8.92 -11.87
C TYR A 267 10.16 -8.56 -10.52
N ASN A 268 9.80 -7.37 -10.00
CA ASN A 268 10.22 -6.85 -8.71
C ASN A 268 9.40 -7.46 -7.55
N SER A 269 9.33 -8.78 -7.53
CA SER A 269 8.55 -9.58 -6.59
C SER A 269 9.29 -10.85 -6.20
N MET A 270 8.79 -11.52 -5.17
CA MET A 270 9.26 -12.83 -4.76
C MET A 270 9.26 -13.82 -5.93
N ILE A 271 10.32 -14.63 -6.04
CA ILE A 271 10.52 -15.57 -7.15
C ILE A 271 9.35 -16.55 -7.36
N ALA A 272 8.69 -16.97 -6.29
CA ALA A 272 7.51 -17.84 -6.34
C ALA A 272 6.34 -17.24 -7.13
N THR A 273 6.26 -15.91 -7.24
CA THR A 273 5.18 -15.22 -7.98
C THR A 273 5.43 -15.17 -9.49
N HIS A 274 6.65 -15.47 -9.97
CA HIS A 274 7.02 -15.29 -11.37
C HIS A 274 6.30 -16.30 -12.27
N ALA A 275 6.39 -17.61 -11.99
CA ALA A 275 5.68 -18.60 -12.82
C ALA A 275 4.15 -18.44 -12.82
N PRO A 276 3.47 -18.13 -11.69
CA PRO A 276 2.05 -17.77 -11.73
C PRO A 276 1.77 -16.64 -12.73
N VAL A 277 2.56 -15.56 -12.69
CA VAL A 277 2.42 -14.44 -13.64
C VAL A 277 2.60 -14.89 -15.08
N ASP A 278 3.64 -15.68 -15.36
CA ASP A 278 3.94 -16.13 -16.73
C ASP A 278 2.93 -17.15 -17.27
N CYS A 279 2.40 -18.03 -16.41
CA CYS A 279 1.33 -18.95 -16.77
C CYS A 279 0.08 -18.17 -17.21
N ILE A 280 -0.33 -17.17 -16.42
CA ILE A 280 -1.48 -16.32 -16.75
C ILE A 280 -1.20 -15.49 -18.00
N ALA A 281 -0.02 -14.89 -18.13
CA ALA A 281 0.35 -14.12 -19.32
C ALA A 281 0.35 -15.00 -20.58
N THR A 282 0.80 -16.26 -20.48
CA THR A 282 0.76 -17.22 -21.58
C THR A 282 -0.67 -17.57 -21.98
N LEU A 283 -1.58 -17.77 -21.01
CA LEU A 283 -3.00 -17.99 -21.29
C LEU A 283 -3.64 -16.79 -21.98
N GLN A 284 -3.35 -15.57 -21.50
CA GLN A 284 -3.80 -14.32 -22.12
C GLN A 284 -3.30 -14.17 -23.56
N ALA A 285 -2.03 -14.49 -23.81
CA ALA A 285 -1.44 -14.40 -25.15
C ALA A 285 -2.01 -15.44 -26.12
N LYS A 286 -2.31 -16.66 -25.66
CA LYS A 286 -2.92 -17.70 -26.50
C LYS A 286 -4.40 -17.43 -26.78
N HIS A 287 -5.10 -16.78 -25.84
CA HIS A 287 -6.55 -16.59 -25.88
C HIS A 287 -6.96 -15.11 -25.65
N PRO A 288 -6.45 -14.16 -26.45
CA PRO A 288 -6.63 -12.73 -26.20
C PRO A 288 -8.10 -12.32 -26.17
N GLU A 289 -8.91 -12.87 -27.05
CA GLU A 289 -10.37 -12.64 -27.10
C GLU A 289 -11.06 -13.09 -25.81
N ARG A 290 -10.61 -14.21 -25.22
CA ARG A 290 -11.19 -14.78 -24.00
C ARG A 290 -10.88 -13.95 -22.77
N PHE A 291 -9.66 -13.40 -22.72
CA PHE A 291 -9.17 -12.59 -21.62
C PHE A 291 -9.42 -11.08 -21.82
N ALA A 292 -10.09 -10.68 -22.91
CA ALA A 292 -10.51 -9.30 -23.14
C ALA A 292 -11.54 -8.84 -22.09
N ASP A 293 -12.41 -9.76 -21.64
CA ASP A 293 -13.33 -9.54 -20.52
C ASP A 293 -12.88 -10.32 -19.28
N LEU A 294 -12.07 -9.67 -18.44
CA LEU A 294 -11.64 -10.23 -17.17
C LEU A 294 -12.79 -10.39 -16.14
N GLY A 295 -13.94 -9.74 -16.35
CA GLY A 295 -15.12 -9.91 -15.50
C GLY A 295 -15.75 -11.30 -15.64
N SER A 296 -15.48 -11.98 -16.75
CA SER A 296 -15.92 -13.36 -16.96
C SER A 296 -15.10 -14.41 -16.20
N VAL A 297 -13.96 -14.04 -15.61
CA VAL A 297 -13.13 -14.95 -14.79
C VAL A 297 -13.80 -15.16 -13.44
N SER A 298 -14.22 -16.39 -13.16
CA SER A 298 -14.85 -16.75 -11.89
C SER A 298 -13.82 -17.09 -10.82
N LYS A 299 -12.72 -17.75 -11.22
CA LYS A 299 -11.72 -18.27 -10.29
C LYS A 299 -10.35 -18.41 -10.95
N ILE A 300 -9.29 -18.17 -10.19
CA ILE A 300 -7.93 -18.55 -10.56
C ILE A 300 -7.39 -19.49 -9.49
N VAL A 301 -6.89 -20.65 -9.89
CA VAL A 301 -6.25 -21.63 -9.02
C VAL A 301 -4.79 -21.77 -9.43
N ILE A 302 -3.88 -21.67 -8.47
CA ILE A 302 -2.45 -21.84 -8.67
C ILE A 302 -1.97 -23.02 -7.82
N GLU A 303 -1.55 -24.09 -8.46
CA GLU A 303 -0.95 -25.24 -7.78
C GLU A 303 0.57 -25.11 -7.76
N GLN A 304 1.18 -25.28 -6.59
CA GLN A 304 2.60 -25.05 -6.35
C GLN A 304 3.21 -26.10 -5.40
N PRO A 305 4.54 -26.33 -5.44
CA PRO A 305 5.29 -27.08 -4.44
C PRO A 305 5.22 -26.45 -3.04
N LYS A 306 5.65 -27.20 -2.03
CA LYS A 306 5.58 -26.84 -0.61
C LYS A 306 6.28 -25.51 -0.29
N ALA A 307 7.48 -25.29 -0.83
CA ALA A 307 8.28 -24.11 -0.52
C ALA A 307 7.63 -22.80 -1.03
N PRO A 308 7.25 -22.67 -2.32
CA PRO A 308 6.45 -21.56 -2.82
C PRO A 308 5.13 -21.35 -2.06
N HIS A 309 4.42 -22.43 -1.73
CA HIS A 309 3.16 -22.36 -0.98
C HIS A 309 3.38 -21.79 0.43
N ALA A 310 4.32 -22.35 1.20
CA ALA A 310 4.61 -21.87 2.56
C ALA A 310 5.10 -20.41 2.62
N HIS A 311 5.78 -19.96 1.56
CA HIS A 311 6.45 -18.67 1.48
C HIS A 311 5.57 -17.58 0.82
N GLY A 312 4.68 -17.93 -0.11
CA GLY A 312 3.89 -16.99 -0.92
C GLY A 312 2.37 -17.00 -0.69
N ASP A 313 1.83 -17.98 0.07
CA ASP A 313 0.38 -18.19 0.27
C ASP A 313 -0.12 -17.86 1.70
N GLN A 314 0.59 -16.98 2.39
CA GLN A 314 0.08 -16.48 3.67
C GLN A 314 -1.04 -15.49 3.35
N GLN A 315 -2.31 -15.88 3.53
CA GLN A 315 -3.51 -15.10 3.22
C GLN A 315 -3.47 -13.67 3.78
N ILE A 316 -2.85 -12.75 3.03
CA ILE A 316 -3.02 -11.32 3.23
C ILE A 316 -4.23 -10.92 2.37
N ASP A 317 -5.34 -10.63 3.06
CA ASP A 317 -6.63 -10.30 2.46
C ASP A 317 -6.55 -9.23 1.36
N ARG A 318 -5.58 -8.31 1.51
CA ARG A 318 -5.12 -7.36 0.49
C ARG A 318 -3.78 -6.76 0.97
N PRO A 319 -2.66 -6.90 0.25
CA PRO A 319 -1.41 -6.31 0.69
C PRO A 319 -1.55 -4.80 0.79
N ILE A 320 -1.31 -4.25 1.98
CA ILE A 320 -1.49 -2.81 2.28
C ILE A 320 -0.17 -2.06 2.07
N THR A 321 0.95 -2.78 2.19
CA THR A 321 2.30 -2.25 1.98
C THR A 321 2.92 -2.75 0.68
N THR A 322 3.91 -2.01 0.17
CA THR A 322 4.73 -2.44 -0.98
C THR A 322 5.41 -3.78 -0.71
N THR A 323 5.90 -4.03 0.50
CA THR A 323 6.51 -5.32 0.85
C THR A 323 5.48 -6.45 0.80
N GLY A 324 4.28 -6.25 1.34
CA GLY A 324 3.19 -7.23 1.21
C GLY A 324 2.87 -7.55 -0.25
N ALA A 325 2.79 -6.53 -1.11
CA ALA A 325 2.47 -6.70 -2.53
C ALA A 325 3.56 -7.43 -3.31
N GLN A 326 4.82 -7.29 -2.91
CA GLN A 326 5.94 -7.99 -3.54
C GLN A 326 6.08 -9.44 -3.06
N MET A 327 5.55 -9.76 -1.89
CA MET A 327 5.75 -11.05 -1.22
C MET A 327 4.55 -12.00 -1.34
N ASN A 328 3.38 -11.56 -1.82
CA ASN A 328 2.16 -12.37 -1.78
C ASN A 328 1.39 -12.33 -3.11
N LEU A 329 0.69 -13.44 -3.40
CA LEU A 329 -0.37 -13.49 -4.41
C LEU A 329 -1.69 -12.92 -3.83
N ILE A 330 -2.53 -12.33 -4.67
CA ILE A 330 -3.74 -11.62 -4.24
C ILE A 330 -4.91 -12.60 -4.01
N ARG A 331 -5.74 -12.36 -2.98
CA ARG A 331 -6.92 -13.14 -2.53
C ARG A 331 -7.88 -13.72 -3.59
N LYS A 332 -7.91 -13.23 -4.83
CA LYS A 332 -8.72 -13.85 -5.92
C LYS A 332 -8.05 -15.08 -6.55
N ILE A 333 -6.90 -15.46 -6.04
CA ILE A 333 -6.08 -16.58 -6.51
C ILE A 333 -6.04 -17.61 -5.38
N ASP A 334 -6.69 -18.75 -5.59
CA ASP A 334 -6.59 -19.89 -4.68
C ASP A 334 -5.25 -20.57 -4.93
N CYS A 335 -4.36 -20.58 -3.93
CA CYS A 335 -3.12 -21.33 -4.03
C CYS A 335 -3.27 -22.69 -3.34
N VAL A 336 -2.76 -23.73 -3.98
CA VAL A 336 -2.90 -25.12 -3.53
C VAL A 336 -1.53 -25.77 -3.53
N TRP A 337 -1.15 -26.36 -2.41
CA TRP A 337 0.04 -27.22 -2.39
C TRP A 337 -0.26 -28.53 -3.12
N ASN A 338 0.58 -28.85 -4.10
CA ASN A 338 0.55 -30.12 -4.82
C ASN A 338 1.82 -30.92 -4.54
N GLU A 339 1.69 -32.00 -3.77
CA GLU A 339 2.81 -32.88 -3.36
C GLU A 339 3.54 -33.49 -4.57
N GLU A 340 2.83 -33.80 -5.67
CA GLU A 340 3.47 -34.33 -6.89
C GLU A 340 4.46 -33.34 -7.52
N PHE A 341 4.32 -32.04 -7.21
CA PHE A 341 5.18 -31.00 -7.77
C PHE A 341 6.51 -30.88 -7.00
N ASP A 342 6.56 -31.34 -5.74
CA ASP A 342 7.78 -31.37 -4.94
C ASP A 342 8.86 -32.26 -5.56
N GLU A 343 8.45 -33.33 -6.28
CA GLU A 343 9.36 -34.23 -6.98
C GLU A 343 9.81 -33.72 -8.36
N LYS A 344 9.08 -32.77 -8.96
CA LYS A 344 9.38 -32.22 -10.29
C LYS A 344 10.41 -31.09 -10.21
N SER A 345 10.10 -30.08 -9.40
CA SER A 345 10.95 -28.89 -9.19
C SER A 345 10.38 -28.10 -8.02
N ALA A 346 11.24 -27.58 -7.16
CA ALA A 346 10.85 -26.69 -6.06
C ALA A 346 10.07 -25.43 -6.51
N TRP A 347 10.02 -25.17 -7.82
CA TRP A 347 9.40 -23.99 -8.41
C TRP A 347 8.52 -24.35 -9.62
N TYR A 348 7.89 -25.53 -9.60
CA TYR A 348 6.90 -25.87 -10.62
C TYR A 348 5.58 -25.12 -10.36
N THR A 349 4.83 -24.76 -11.40
CA THR A 349 3.52 -24.12 -11.20
C THR A 349 2.53 -24.54 -12.27
N ARG A 350 1.30 -24.82 -11.85
CA ARG A 350 0.13 -24.91 -12.72
C ARG A 350 -0.83 -23.78 -12.37
N ALA A 351 -1.24 -23.01 -13.38
CA ALA A 351 -2.31 -22.04 -13.24
C ALA A 351 -3.54 -22.50 -14.01
N SER A 352 -4.69 -22.45 -13.35
CA SER A 352 -5.99 -22.76 -13.92
C SER A 352 -6.88 -21.53 -13.79
N VAL A 353 -7.44 -21.07 -14.90
CA VAL A 353 -8.40 -19.95 -14.94
C VAL A 353 -9.76 -20.52 -15.30
N GLU A 354 -10.69 -20.44 -14.37
CA GLU A 354 -12.08 -20.81 -14.57
C GLU A 354 -12.89 -19.57 -14.89
N PHE A 355 -13.87 -19.75 -15.77
CA PHE A 355 -14.76 -18.70 -16.20
C PHE A 355 -16.20 -18.96 -15.78
N THR A 356 -17.01 -17.91 -15.82
CA THR A 356 -18.43 -17.92 -15.39
C THR A 356 -19.35 -18.80 -16.23
N ASP A 357 -18.94 -19.13 -17.46
CA ASP A 357 -19.62 -20.08 -18.36
C ASP A 357 -19.25 -21.55 -18.09
N GLY A 358 -18.36 -21.81 -17.13
CA GLY A 358 -17.88 -23.14 -16.76
C GLY A 358 -16.68 -23.62 -17.58
N GLU A 359 -16.18 -22.82 -18.52
CA GLU A 359 -14.94 -23.12 -19.24
C GLU A 359 -13.74 -22.96 -18.31
N SER A 360 -12.72 -23.81 -18.46
CA SER A 360 -11.48 -23.75 -17.67
C SER A 360 -10.26 -23.94 -18.56
N TRP A 361 -9.26 -23.10 -18.33
CA TRP A 361 -8.04 -23.05 -19.11
C TRP A 361 -6.85 -23.24 -18.20
N VAL A 362 -5.94 -24.13 -18.57
CA VAL A 362 -4.82 -24.53 -17.72
C VAL A 362 -3.49 -24.30 -18.43
N GLN A 363 -2.52 -23.77 -17.71
CA GLN A 363 -1.13 -23.63 -18.16
C GLN A 363 -0.17 -24.09 -17.07
N GLU A 364 0.79 -24.93 -17.47
CA GLU A 364 1.88 -25.38 -16.61
C GLU A 364 3.21 -24.82 -17.09
N LEU A 365 4.04 -24.36 -16.15
CA LEU A 365 5.41 -23.93 -16.43
C LEU A 365 6.33 -24.31 -15.28
N PRO A 366 7.53 -24.85 -15.56
CA PRO A 366 8.63 -24.77 -14.60
C PRO A 366 9.13 -23.32 -14.55
N VAL A 367 9.28 -22.71 -13.36
CA VAL A 367 9.84 -21.34 -13.18
C VAL A 367 11.13 -21.13 -13.97
N LEU A 368 11.93 -22.18 -14.18
CA LEU A 368 13.19 -22.12 -14.94
C LEU A 368 13.05 -21.68 -16.40
N LYS A 369 11.91 -21.90 -17.07
CA LYS A 369 11.70 -21.48 -18.48
C LYS A 369 11.28 -20.01 -18.61
N ALA A 370 10.61 -19.47 -17.61
CA ALA A 370 10.19 -18.08 -17.58
C ALA A 370 11.37 -17.10 -17.66
N ILE A 371 12.42 -17.36 -16.88
CA ILE A 371 13.54 -16.42 -16.66
C ILE A 371 14.65 -16.58 -17.73
N GLY A 372 14.52 -17.53 -18.65
CA GLY A 372 15.59 -17.95 -19.56
C GLY A 372 15.59 -17.30 -20.95
N SER A 373 14.53 -16.61 -21.37
CA SER A 373 14.33 -16.31 -22.80
C SER A 373 14.95 -15.01 -23.32
N LEU A 374 15.40 -14.08 -22.46
CA LEU A 374 15.74 -12.71 -22.86
C LEU A 374 17.23 -12.33 -22.84
N VAL A 375 18.15 -13.27 -22.55
CA VAL A 375 19.58 -12.99 -22.75
C VAL A 375 19.97 -13.03 -24.25
N SER A 376 19.08 -13.54 -25.11
CA SER A 376 19.22 -13.45 -26.57
C SER A 376 18.38 -12.32 -27.16
N GLY A 377 18.95 -11.10 -27.18
CA GLY A 377 18.56 -10.03 -28.10
C GLY A 377 17.32 -9.21 -27.71
N CYS A 378 17.53 -7.90 -27.56
CA CYS A 378 16.51 -6.84 -27.48
C CYS A 378 15.52 -6.93 -26.30
N GLY A 379 15.81 -6.24 -25.19
CA GLY A 379 14.79 -6.07 -24.14
C GLY A 379 15.13 -5.15 -22.95
N ILE A 380 16.23 -4.40 -22.97
CA ILE A 380 16.58 -3.49 -21.86
C ILE A 380 15.92 -2.11 -22.03
N LYS A 381 15.50 -1.71 -23.25
CA LYS A 381 14.98 -0.35 -23.51
C LYS A 381 13.51 -0.12 -23.16
N GLU A 382 12.69 -1.15 -23.02
CA GLU A 382 11.23 -0.99 -22.82
C GLU A 382 10.76 -1.18 -21.37
N LYS A 383 11.64 -1.64 -20.47
CA LYS A 383 11.28 -2.05 -19.09
C LYS A 383 10.97 -0.92 -18.09
N TRP A 384 10.77 0.33 -18.56
CA TRP A 384 10.50 1.51 -17.72
C TRP A 384 9.16 2.20 -17.99
N ARG A 385 8.10 1.46 -18.31
CA ARG A 385 6.77 2.05 -18.52
C ARG A 385 5.64 1.20 -17.96
N VAL A 386 5.35 1.34 -16.66
CA VAL A 386 3.99 1.56 -16.12
C VAL A 386 4.13 2.22 -14.74
N ILE A 387 4.32 3.54 -14.72
CA ILE A 387 3.90 4.38 -13.59
C ILE A 387 3.02 5.44 -14.24
N CYS A 388 1.74 5.51 -13.84
CA CYS A 388 0.86 6.60 -14.26
C CYS A 388 1.61 7.93 -14.05
N PRO A 389 1.71 8.81 -15.05
CA PRO A 389 2.34 10.10 -14.83
C PRO A 389 1.59 10.80 -13.69
N PRO A 390 2.30 11.26 -12.63
CA PRO A 390 1.65 11.94 -11.52
C PRO A 390 0.94 13.17 -12.07
N ALA A 391 -0.35 13.31 -11.78
CA ALA A 391 -1.05 14.56 -12.03
C ALA A 391 -0.32 15.69 -11.29
N ARG A 392 -0.26 16.87 -11.92
CA ARG A 392 0.40 18.07 -11.38
C ARG A 392 -0.67 19.08 -10.95
N PRO A 393 -1.44 18.82 -9.88
CA PRO A 393 -2.47 19.75 -9.44
C PRO A 393 -1.87 21.04 -8.88
N GLU A 394 -2.71 22.06 -8.82
CA GLU A 394 -2.49 23.23 -7.98
C GLU A 394 -3.03 22.96 -6.58
N ILE A 395 -2.23 23.26 -5.56
CA ILE A 395 -2.56 23.03 -4.15
C ILE A 395 -2.59 24.38 -3.43
N ILE A 396 -3.73 24.73 -2.85
CA ILE A 396 -3.96 25.97 -2.11
C ILE A 396 -4.25 25.62 -0.64
N SER A 397 -3.34 25.94 0.26
CA SER A 397 -3.55 25.80 1.70
C SER A 397 -4.22 27.05 2.26
N VAL A 398 -5.39 26.92 2.86
CA VAL A 398 -6.20 27.97 3.48
C VAL A 398 -6.13 27.80 4.99
N ALA A 399 -5.32 28.59 5.66
CA ALA A 399 -5.02 28.47 7.09
C ALA A 399 -5.81 29.48 7.93
N ASN A 400 -6.57 28.97 8.92
CA ASN A 400 -7.29 29.81 9.87
C ASN A 400 -6.32 30.41 10.90
N LEU A 401 -6.22 31.73 10.91
CA LEU A 401 -5.45 32.54 11.87
C LEU A 401 -6.38 33.46 12.69
N SER A 402 -7.65 33.06 12.83
CA SER A 402 -8.65 33.75 13.67
C SER A 402 -8.24 33.77 15.14
N GLY A 403 -8.86 34.67 15.91
CA GLY A 403 -8.68 34.73 17.36
C GLY A 403 -9.13 33.47 18.11
N SER A 404 -9.94 32.59 17.50
CA SER A 404 -10.32 31.31 18.08
C SER A 404 -9.18 30.27 18.03
N MET A 405 -8.24 30.45 17.09
CA MET A 405 -7.09 29.55 16.89
C MET A 405 -5.91 29.82 17.84
N VAL A 406 -6.00 30.75 18.78
CA VAL A 406 -4.87 31.21 19.63
C VAL A 406 -4.10 30.04 20.27
N ASN A 407 -4.82 29.04 20.79
CA ASN A 407 -4.22 27.86 21.41
C ASN A 407 -3.75 26.81 20.38
N GLU A 408 -4.33 26.83 19.17
CA GLU A 408 -4.15 25.83 18.12
C GLU A 408 -3.10 26.20 17.07
N ILE A 409 -2.60 27.45 17.07
CA ILE A 409 -1.57 27.93 16.14
C ILE A 409 -0.32 27.01 16.13
N PRO A 410 0.26 26.57 17.26
CA PRO A 410 1.43 25.69 17.24
C PRO A 410 1.17 24.36 16.52
N MET A 411 -0.05 23.82 16.69
CA MET A 411 -0.48 22.58 16.04
C MET A 411 -0.70 22.79 14.54
N LEU A 412 -1.34 23.90 14.15
CA LEU A 412 -1.51 24.30 12.75
C LEU A 412 -0.17 24.46 12.04
N ILE A 413 0.80 25.16 12.67
CA ILE A 413 2.16 25.34 12.14
C ILE A 413 2.82 23.98 11.91
N SER A 414 2.72 23.10 12.88
CA SER A 414 3.31 21.75 12.81
C SER A 414 2.67 20.92 11.69
N ALA A 415 1.34 20.90 11.62
CA ALA A 415 0.59 20.18 10.59
C ALA A 415 0.90 20.70 9.18
N LEU A 416 0.90 22.02 8.98
CA LEU A 416 1.17 22.64 7.68
C LEU A 416 2.64 22.48 7.26
N LYS A 417 3.60 22.51 8.20
CA LYS A 417 5.01 22.21 7.90
C LYS A 417 5.21 20.77 7.43
N VAL A 418 4.57 19.81 8.10
CA VAL A 418 4.61 18.39 7.69
C VAL A 418 3.99 18.24 6.31
N PHE A 419 2.84 18.86 6.08
CA PHE A 419 2.16 18.88 4.79
C PHE A 419 3.04 19.45 3.67
N LEU A 420 3.60 20.65 3.84
CA LEU A 420 4.44 21.30 2.83
C LEU A 420 5.69 20.47 2.49
N LYS A 421 6.37 19.90 3.50
CA LYS A 421 7.55 19.04 3.28
C LYS A 421 7.24 17.73 2.56
N SER A 422 5.96 17.34 2.52
CA SER A 422 5.52 16.09 1.91
C SER A 422 5.03 16.19 0.48
N LEU A 423 4.95 17.40 -0.08
CA LEU A 423 4.42 17.59 -1.42
C LEU A 423 5.35 17.01 -2.51
N PRO A 424 4.79 16.40 -3.57
CA PRO A 424 5.57 15.85 -4.67
C PRO A 424 6.19 16.95 -5.55
N VAL A 425 7.35 16.67 -6.13
CA VAL A 425 8.04 17.63 -7.03
C VAL A 425 7.22 17.82 -8.32
N GLY A 426 6.95 19.07 -8.69
CA GLY A 426 6.24 19.43 -9.92
C GLY A 426 4.78 19.88 -9.76
N VAL A 427 4.28 20.00 -8.52
CA VAL A 427 2.98 20.66 -8.21
C VAL A 427 3.15 22.16 -8.06
N ASN A 428 2.05 22.91 -8.16
CA ASN A 428 2.04 24.33 -7.84
C ASN A 428 1.43 24.54 -6.46
N ILE A 429 2.04 25.39 -5.63
CA ILE A 429 1.60 25.65 -4.26
C ILE A 429 1.25 27.12 -4.03
N LYS A 430 0.30 27.35 -3.13
CA LYS A 430 -0.09 28.66 -2.62
C LYS A 430 -0.62 28.56 -1.20
N ILE A 431 -0.35 29.58 -0.39
CA ILE A 431 -0.85 29.67 0.98
C ILE A 431 -1.71 30.93 1.11
N CYS A 432 -2.90 30.75 1.66
CA CYS A 432 -3.89 31.76 2.00
C CYS A 432 -4.07 31.75 3.52
N SER A 433 -3.83 32.89 4.16
CA SER A 433 -4.03 33.09 5.60
C SER A 433 -5.31 33.88 5.81
N PHE A 434 -6.18 33.48 6.74
CA PHE A 434 -7.47 34.14 6.91
C PHE A 434 -7.96 34.27 8.35
N GLY A 435 -8.83 35.26 8.58
CA GLY A 435 -9.67 35.47 9.76
C GLY A 435 -10.87 36.32 9.34
N SER A 436 -10.92 37.61 9.69
CA SER A 436 -11.91 38.58 9.16
C SER A 436 -11.54 39.04 7.75
N THR A 437 -10.25 39.09 7.46
CA THR A 437 -9.69 39.37 6.13
C THR A 437 -8.87 38.16 5.67
N HIS A 438 -8.42 38.15 4.43
CA HIS A 438 -7.53 37.11 3.90
C HIS A 438 -6.33 37.73 3.19
N SER A 439 -5.21 37.02 3.19
CA SER A 439 -3.99 37.40 2.49
C SER A 439 -3.35 36.17 1.83
N PHE A 440 -2.60 36.37 0.76
CA PHE A 440 -1.88 35.29 0.08
C PHE A 440 -0.37 35.50 0.21
N LEU A 441 0.38 34.43 0.45
CA LEU A 441 1.86 34.47 0.46
C LEU A 441 2.40 34.95 -0.90
N TRP A 442 1.83 34.44 -2.00
CA TRP A 442 2.16 34.87 -3.35
C TRP A 442 0.91 35.28 -4.12
N PRO A 443 0.99 36.28 -5.03
CA PRO A 443 -0.15 36.70 -5.84
C PRO A 443 -0.62 35.59 -6.80
N LYS A 444 0.32 34.78 -7.32
CA LYS A 444 0.06 33.57 -8.12
C LYS A 444 0.79 32.39 -7.52
N SER A 445 0.23 31.20 -7.70
CA SER A 445 0.82 29.94 -7.24
C SER A 445 2.19 29.71 -7.90
N ARG A 446 3.14 29.20 -7.13
CA ARG A 446 4.52 28.93 -7.57
C ARG A 446 4.77 27.43 -7.67
N SER A 447 5.70 27.03 -8.53
CA SER A 447 6.11 25.62 -8.59
C SER A 447 6.79 25.21 -7.29
N TYR A 448 6.52 23.98 -6.85
CA TYR A 448 7.11 23.41 -5.64
C TYR A 448 8.57 23.04 -5.90
N ASP A 449 9.49 23.80 -5.30
CA ASP A 449 10.94 23.63 -5.34
C ASP A 449 11.56 23.97 -3.97
N ASN A 450 12.89 23.88 -3.85
CA ASN A 450 13.56 24.13 -2.57
C ASN A 450 13.44 25.58 -2.10
N ASP A 451 13.30 26.56 -3.01
CA ASP A 451 13.29 27.97 -2.67
C ASP A 451 11.88 28.39 -2.27
N SER A 452 10.86 27.96 -3.02
CA SER A 452 9.46 28.17 -2.66
C SER A 452 9.07 27.44 -1.36
N LEU A 453 9.63 26.26 -1.09
CA LEU A 453 9.46 25.56 0.20
C LEU A 453 10.07 26.34 1.37
N LYS A 454 11.30 26.89 1.20
CA LYS A 454 11.93 27.69 2.26
C LYS A 454 11.12 28.95 2.56
N GLU A 455 10.68 29.68 1.53
CA GLU A 455 9.81 30.85 1.67
C GLU A 455 8.50 30.49 2.38
N ALA A 456 7.86 29.38 1.98
CA ALA A 456 6.62 28.90 2.59
C ALA A 456 6.81 28.52 4.06
N ILE A 457 7.86 27.77 4.41
CA ILE A 457 8.16 27.39 5.80
C ILE A 457 8.44 28.64 6.64
N ALA A 458 9.23 29.58 6.13
CA ALA A 458 9.52 30.82 6.83
C ALA A 458 8.24 31.63 7.08
N HIS A 459 7.31 31.69 6.11
CA HIS A 459 6.02 32.35 6.30
C HIS A 459 5.17 31.67 7.38
N VAL A 460 5.05 30.34 7.33
CA VAL A 460 4.26 29.55 8.29
C VAL A 460 4.83 29.64 9.71
N GLU A 461 6.14 29.76 9.87
CA GLU A 461 6.79 29.95 11.19
C GLU A 461 6.38 31.23 11.91
N HIS A 462 5.95 32.25 11.17
CA HIS A 462 5.54 33.53 11.73
C HIS A 462 4.02 33.63 11.94
N PHE A 463 3.27 32.54 11.78
CA PHE A 463 1.83 32.55 11.98
C PHE A 463 1.45 32.91 13.43
N LYS A 464 0.50 33.82 13.54
CA LYS A 464 -0.11 34.27 14.79
C LYS A 464 -1.61 34.39 14.58
N ALA A 465 -2.38 34.29 15.65
CA ALA A 465 -3.84 34.43 15.62
C ALA A 465 -4.26 35.92 15.59
N ASP A 466 -3.76 36.69 14.63
CA ASP A 466 -3.91 38.15 14.52
C ASP A 466 -4.93 38.61 13.46
N TYR A 467 -5.59 37.68 12.76
CA TYR A 467 -6.53 38.03 11.69
C TYR A 467 -7.95 38.37 12.16
N CYS A 468 -8.25 38.21 13.47
CA CYS A 468 -9.53 38.47 14.18
C CYS A 468 -10.77 37.82 13.55
N GLY A 469 -11.72 37.25 14.30
CA GLY A 469 -12.95 36.65 13.71
C GLY A 469 -12.68 35.52 12.70
N THR A 470 -13.74 34.89 12.17
CA THR A 470 -13.63 33.66 11.34
C THR A 470 -14.54 33.70 10.10
N GLU A 471 -14.04 34.18 8.97
CA GLU A 471 -14.78 34.31 7.70
C GLU A 471 -14.31 33.28 6.65
N THR A 472 -14.47 31.99 6.96
CA THR A 472 -14.01 30.87 6.11
C THR A 472 -14.62 30.88 4.70
N GLN A 473 -15.88 31.31 4.54
CA GLN A 473 -16.52 31.37 3.22
C GLN A 473 -15.79 32.32 2.27
N ASN A 474 -15.39 33.50 2.77
CA ASN A 474 -14.69 34.49 1.96
C ASN A 474 -13.28 34.00 1.58
N ALA A 475 -12.58 33.34 2.50
CA ALA A 475 -11.26 32.78 2.26
C ALA A 475 -11.28 31.66 1.21
N VAL A 476 -12.26 30.75 1.30
CA VAL A 476 -12.44 29.66 0.33
C VAL A 476 -12.86 30.20 -1.03
N ARG A 477 -13.74 31.22 -1.08
CA ARG A 477 -14.08 31.91 -2.33
C ARG A 477 -12.85 32.54 -2.98
N ALA A 478 -12.06 33.29 -2.23
CA ALA A 478 -10.84 33.91 -2.74
C ALA A 478 -9.83 32.87 -3.24
N ALA A 479 -9.68 31.74 -2.53
CA ALA A 479 -8.83 30.63 -2.97
C ALA A 479 -9.30 30.08 -4.33
N ILE A 480 -10.61 29.80 -4.46
CA ILE A 480 -11.21 29.32 -5.71
C ILE A 480 -11.02 30.34 -6.84
N ASP A 481 -11.29 31.62 -6.60
CA ASP A 481 -11.19 32.66 -7.62
C ASP A 481 -9.75 32.90 -8.10
N SER A 482 -8.77 32.61 -7.24
CA SER A 482 -7.35 32.81 -7.52
C SER A 482 -6.63 31.63 -8.19
N ARG A 483 -7.36 30.56 -8.51
CA ARG A 483 -6.84 29.32 -9.12
C ARG A 483 -6.41 29.51 -10.59
N PHE A 484 -5.57 28.60 -11.07
CA PHE A 484 -5.31 28.44 -12.50
C PHE A 484 -6.51 27.79 -13.23
N ALA A 485 -6.72 28.17 -14.49
CA ALA A 485 -7.84 27.67 -15.29
C ALA A 485 -7.66 26.23 -15.83
N ASP A 486 -6.42 25.74 -15.90
CA ASP A 486 -6.04 24.50 -16.62
C ASP A 486 -5.78 23.27 -15.71
N PRO A 487 -4.97 23.34 -14.62
CA PRO A 487 -4.77 22.18 -13.74
C PRO A 487 -5.96 21.97 -12.78
N ASP A 488 -6.12 20.72 -12.31
CA ASP A 488 -7.03 20.42 -11.19
C ASP A 488 -6.57 21.18 -9.94
N CYS A 489 -7.51 21.78 -9.21
CA CYS A 489 -7.25 22.58 -8.01
C CYS A 489 -7.68 21.83 -6.74
N GLU A 490 -6.78 21.75 -5.77
CA GLU A 490 -6.99 21.12 -4.47
C GLU A 490 -6.81 22.15 -3.36
N ILE A 491 -7.81 22.30 -2.50
CA ILE A 491 -7.83 23.29 -1.44
C ILE A 491 -7.78 22.58 -0.09
N LEU A 492 -6.72 22.79 0.69
CA LEU A 492 -6.60 22.27 2.05
C LEU A 492 -7.05 23.35 3.04
N VAL A 493 -8.13 23.14 3.78
CA VAL A 493 -8.65 24.13 4.75
C VAL A 493 -8.29 23.69 6.17
N LEU A 494 -7.45 24.46 6.87
CA LEU A 494 -7.07 24.19 8.26
C LEU A 494 -7.88 25.07 9.20
N THR A 495 -8.65 24.48 10.12
CA THR A 495 -9.58 25.22 10.99
C THR A 495 -9.89 24.48 12.29
N ASP A 496 -10.17 25.23 13.36
CA ASP A 496 -10.81 24.81 14.63
C ASP A 496 -12.34 24.72 14.51
N GLY A 497 -12.89 25.19 13.40
CA GLY A 497 -14.28 25.02 13.05
C GLY A 497 -15.26 25.97 13.75
N ASP A 498 -14.78 27.09 14.30
CA ASP A 498 -15.64 28.11 14.92
C ASP A 498 -16.33 29.00 13.86
N ILE A 499 -17.46 28.52 13.32
CA ILE A 499 -18.27 29.27 12.34
C ILE A 499 -19.76 29.21 12.71
N ARG A 500 -20.40 30.38 12.82
CA ARG A 500 -21.83 30.51 13.16
C ARG A 500 -22.81 30.19 12.02
N ARG A 501 -22.39 30.27 10.75
CA ARG A 501 -23.26 30.11 9.55
C ARG A 501 -22.75 29.02 8.59
N GLN A 502 -22.63 27.80 9.09
CA GLN A 502 -22.06 26.65 8.33
C GLN A 502 -22.86 26.31 7.05
N HIS A 503 -24.20 26.49 7.06
CA HIS A 503 -25.08 26.20 5.92
C HIS A 503 -24.75 27.02 4.66
N LYS A 504 -24.35 28.29 4.80
CA LYS A 504 -24.00 29.16 3.66
C LYS A 504 -22.74 28.68 2.95
N LEU A 505 -21.77 28.17 3.72
CA LEU A 505 -20.54 27.61 3.19
C LEU A 505 -20.82 26.30 2.43
N PHE A 506 -21.65 25.42 2.98
CA PHE A 506 -22.00 24.16 2.32
C PHE A 506 -22.76 24.38 1.01
N SER A 507 -23.75 25.28 1.01
CA SER A 507 -24.48 25.65 -0.20
C SER A 507 -23.55 26.24 -1.26
N TYR A 508 -22.68 27.19 -0.89
CA TYR A 508 -21.70 27.75 -1.81
C TYR A 508 -20.76 26.70 -2.42
N LEU A 509 -20.25 25.77 -1.60
CA LEU A 509 -19.39 24.69 -2.08
C LEU A 509 -20.14 23.71 -3.00
N ASN A 510 -21.38 23.35 -2.65
CA ASN A 510 -22.20 22.49 -3.50
C ASN A 510 -22.44 23.11 -4.89
N ASP A 511 -22.64 24.43 -4.97
CA ASP A 511 -22.88 25.15 -6.23
C ASP A 511 -21.59 25.38 -7.04
N THR A 512 -20.47 25.62 -6.35
CA THR A 512 -19.22 26.07 -6.99
C THR A 512 -18.27 24.91 -7.33
N VAL A 513 -18.28 23.83 -6.54
CA VAL A 513 -17.30 22.73 -6.66
C VAL A 513 -17.70 21.76 -7.78
N GLY A 514 -17.21 22.07 -8.99
CA GLY A 514 -17.28 21.23 -10.19
C GLY A 514 -16.15 20.20 -10.29
N GLY A 515 -16.16 19.36 -11.35
CA GLY A 515 -15.27 18.20 -11.51
C GLY A 515 -13.75 18.46 -11.67
N SER A 516 -13.27 19.66 -11.32
CA SER A 516 -11.85 20.09 -11.34
C SER A 516 -11.41 20.78 -10.05
N ILE A 517 -12.31 21.01 -9.08
CA ILE A 517 -12.00 21.63 -7.78
C ILE A 517 -12.32 20.61 -6.68
N ARG A 518 -11.46 20.52 -5.66
CA ARG A 518 -11.66 19.67 -4.48
C ARG A 518 -11.26 20.41 -3.20
N VAL A 519 -11.98 20.18 -2.10
CA VAL A 519 -11.71 20.80 -0.80
C VAL A 519 -11.54 19.73 0.27
N PHE A 520 -10.40 19.79 0.98
CA PHE A 520 -9.99 18.88 2.04
C PHE A 520 -9.87 19.66 3.35
N PRO A 521 -10.81 19.51 4.29
CA PRO A 521 -10.71 20.18 5.58
C PRO A 521 -9.90 19.33 6.58
N LEU A 522 -8.99 20.02 7.28
CA LEU A 522 -8.20 19.51 8.39
C LEU A 522 -8.64 20.25 9.66
N GLY A 523 -9.30 19.51 10.55
CA GLY A 523 -9.67 19.98 11.87
C GLY A 523 -8.47 20.00 12.80
N ILE A 524 -8.23 21.13 13.47
CA ILE A 524 -7.13 21.30 14.43
C ILE A 524 -7.72 21.53 15.82
N GLY A 525 -7.27 20.74 16.80
CA GLY A 525 -7.63 20.88 18.20
C GLY A 525 -8.79 19.98 18.64
N ASP A 526 -8.86 19.74 19.96
CA ASP A 526 -9.83 18.82 20.57
C ASP A 526 -11.27 19.37 20.54
N GLY A 527 -11.42 20.69 20.42
CA GLY A 527 -12.71 21.39 20.34
C GLY A 527 -13.30 21.49 18.93
N VAL A 528 -12.69 20.86 17.92
CA VAL A 528 -13.07 21.11 16.52
C VAL A 528 -14.47 20.61 16.17
N SER A 529 -15.23 21.45 15.47
CA SER A 529 -16.57 21.11 14.99
C SER A 529 -16.52 20.01 13.92
N THR A 530 -16.75 18.76 14.34
CA THR A 530 -16.89 17.59 13.45
C THR A 530 -17.94 17.82 12.37
N SER A 531 -19.08 18.42 12.73
CA SER A 531 -20.15 18.73 11.76
C SER A 531 -19.67 19.64 10.63
N LEU A 532 -18.82 20.62 10.95
CA LEU A 532 -18.29 21.56 9.98
C LEU A 532 -17.23 20.91 9.08
N VAL A 533 -16.22 20.27 9.68
CA VAL A 533 -15.12 19.66 8.93
C VAL A 533 -15.65 18.57 8.01
N GLU A 534 -16.49 17.66 8.51
CA GLU A 534 -17.08 16.65 7.65
C GLU A 534 -18.07 17.24 6.62
N GLY A 535 -18.81 18.29 6.99
CA GLY A 535 -19.71 18.99 6.06
C GLY A 535 -18.98 19.66 4.90
N VAL A 536 -17.85 20.32 5.17
CA VAL A 536 -16.97 20.93 4.14
C VAL A 536 -16.40 19.84 3.23
N ALA A 537 -15.94 18.71 3.79
CA ALA A 537 -15.43 17.60 2.99
C ALA A 537 -16.50 17.05 2.04
N ARG A 538 -17.73 16.85 2.56
CA ARG A 538 -18.87 16.37 1.78
C ARG A 538 -19.29 17.34 0.68
N ALA A 539 -19.32 18.65 0.96
CA ALA A 539 -19.68 19.66 -0.05
C ALA A 539 -18.54 19.88 -1.06
N GLY A 540 -17.29 19.77 -0.60
CA GLY A 540 -16.07 19.95 -1.38
C GLY A 540 -15.57 18.74 -2.16
N LYS A 541 -16.31 17.62 -2.14
CA LYS A 541 -15.93 16.34 -2.78
C LYS A 541 -14.53 15.84 -2.38
N GLY A 542 -14.15 16.10 -1.12
CA GLY A 542 -12.91 15.63 -0.51
C GLY A 542 -13.19 14.75 0.72
N PHE A 543 -12.19 14.58 1.57
CA PHE A 543 -12.31 13.91 2.86
C PHE A 543 -11.82 14.80 3.99
N ALA A 544 -12.37 14.57 5.18
CA ALA A 544 -12.05 15.28 6.41
C ALA A 544 -11.02 14.51 7.23
N GLN A 545 -10.14 15.23 7.91
CA GLN A 545 -9.26 14.65 8.93
C GLN A 545 -9.20 15.59 10.15
N MET A 546 -8.90 15.05 11.32
CA MET A 546 -8.79 15.80 12.58
C MET A 546 -7.44 15.48 13.23
N VAL A 547 -6.86 16.49 13.88
CA VAL A 547 -5.63 16.41 14.66
C VAL A 547 -5.93 16.88 16.07
N ASN A 548 -5.64 16.00 17.04
CA ASN A 548 -5.89 16.22 18.46
C ASN A 548 -4.59 16.51 19.22
N GLU A 549 -4.70 17.09 20.41
CA GLU A 549 -3.55 17.43 21.25
C GLU A 549 -2.78 16.16 21.70
N GLY A 550 -1.46 16.16 21.52
CA GLY A 550 -0.60 15.02 21.91
C GLY A 550 -0.56 13.83 20.93
N GLU A 551 -1.36 13.82 19.86
CA GLU A 551 -1.22 12.81 18.80
C GLU A 551 0.03 13.07 17.94
N LYS A 552 0.85 12.03 17.73
CA LYS A 552 1.98 12.11 16.79
C LYS A 552 1.46 12.30 15.36
N LEU A 553 1.67 13.51 14.84
CA LEU A 553 1.32 13.92 13.47
C LEU A 553 1.95 13.05 12.36
N ASP A 554 3.01 12.30 12.68
CA ASP A 554 3.79 11.50 11.73
C ASP A 554 3.01 10.33 11.07
N ASN A 555 2.05 9.73 11.78
CA ASN A 555 1.34 8.54 11.29
C ASN A 555 0.05 8.88 10.51
N LYS A 556 -0.59 10.02 10.80
CA LYS A 556 -1.89 10.40 10.22
C LYS A 556 -1.74 11.32 9.00
N ASN A 557 -0.79 12.26 9.04
CA ASN A 557 -0.52 13.14 7.89
C ASN A 557 0.17 12.40 6.75
N GLY A 558 0.74 11.21 7.01
CA GLY A 558 1.17 10.25 5.99
C GLY A 558 0.11 9.99 4.90
N SER A 559 -1.18 10.14 5.22
CA SER A 559 -2.27 10.00 4.26
C SER A 559 -2.49 11.22 3.35
N TYR A 560 -2.07 12.43 3.75
CA TYR A 560 -1.98 13.59 2.84
C TYR A 560 -0.62 13.64 2.12
N ALA A 561 0.42 13.17 2.82
CA ALA A 561 1.85 13.30 2.52
C ALA A 561 2.43 12.18 1.64
N GLY A 562 1.81 11.00 1.63
CA GLY A 562 2.32 9.79 0.98
C GLY A 562 1.47 9.39 -0.22
N GLY A 563 1.44 10.22 -1.27
CA GLY A 563 0.93 9.81 -2.59
C GLY A 563 -0.58 9.88 -2.82
N SER A 564 -1.39 10.42 -1.89
CA SER A 564 -2.86 10.54 -2.08
C SER A 564 -3.35 11.90 -2.59
N ILE A 565 -2.48 12.92 -2.69
CA ILE A 565 -2.74 14.12 -3.52
C ILE A 565 -2.11 13.88 -4.90
N VAL A 566 -2.52 12.79 -5.53
CA VAL A 566 -2.34 12.59 -6.96
C VAL A 566 -3.75 12.47 -7.49
N SER A 567 -4.19 13.45 -8.27
CA SER A 567 -5.38 13.36 -9.11
C SER A 567 -5.19 12.17 -10.07
N ALA A 568 -5.40 10.95 -9.59
CA ALA A 568 -5.93 9.91 -10.42
C ALA A 568 -7.35 10.38 -10.72
N ARG A 569 -7.52 11.05 -11.85
CA ARG A 569 -8.86 11.31 -12.40
C ARG A 569 -9.57 9.96 -12.36
N LEU A 570 -10.59 9.86 -11.54
CA LEU A 570 -11.51 8.74 -11.51
C LEU A 570 -12.87 9.43 -11.44
N ARG A 571 -13.34 9.89 -12.59
CA ARG A 571 -14.72 10.35 -12.75
C ARG A 571 -15.60 9.12 -12.77
N LEU A 572 -15.82 8.54 -11.60
CA LEU A 572 -16.70 7.40 -11.47
C LEU A 572 -18.16 7.84 -11.65
N HIS A 573 -18.74 7.56 -12.82
CA HIS A 573 -20.20 7.58 -13.00
C HIS A 573 -20.76 6.25 -12.53
N TYR A 574 -21.36 6.27 -11.34
CA TYR A 574 -21.88 5.08 -10.70
C TYR A 574 -23.28 4.74 -11.21
N GLY A 575 -23.44 3.54 -11.73
CA GLY A 575 -24.72 2.84 -11.79
C GLY A 575 -24.58 1.57 -10.97
N VAL A 576 -25.32 1.46 -9.86
CA VAL A 576 -25.42 0.20 -9.13
C VAL A 576 -26.44 -0.66 -9.86
N GLN A 577 -25.97 -1.72 -10.51
CA GLN A 577 -26.84 -2.72 -11.14
C GLN A 577 -26.72 -4.01 -10.34
N VAL A 578 -27.82 -4.43 -9.72
CA VAL A 578 -27.92 -5.71 -9.01
C VAL A 578 -28.15 -6.79 -10.07
N MET A 579 -27.25 -7.78 -10.19
CA MET A 579 -27.41 -8.89 -11.13
C MET A 579 -28.43 -9.91 -10.60
N LEU A 580 -29.43 -10.20 -11.43
CA LEU A 580 -30.65 -10.92 -11.07
C LEU A 580 -30.65 -12.34 -11.68
N THR A 581 -30.64 -13.41 -10.87
CA THR A 581 -30.96 -14.77 -11.37
C THR A 581 -32.47 -15.01 -11.43
N LYS A 582 -32.98 -15.44 -12.59
CA LYS A 582 -34.34 -16.01 -12.73
C LYS A 582 -34.40 -17.35 -12.02
N GLN A 583 -35.29 -17.51 -11.03
CA GLN A 583 -35.93 -18.80 -10.75
C GLN A 583 -37.24 -18.63 -9.97
N LYS A 584 -38.12 -19.63 -10.19
CA LYS A 584 -39.55 -19.72 -9.88
C LYS A 584 -39.90 -19.49 -8.41
N ALA A 585 -41.07 -18.87 -8.20
CA ALA A 585 -41.72 -18.71 -6.90
C ALA A 585 -42.06 -20.06 -6.24
N PRO A 586 -41.81 -20.21 -4.93
CA PRO A 586 -42.57 -21.10 -4.06
C PRO A 586 -43.64 -20.31 -3.28
N GLN A 587 -44.75 -20.99 -3.03
CA GLN A 587 -45.96 -20.50 -2.35
C GLN A 587 -45.69 -20.00 -0.93
N GLU A 588 -46.42 -18.95 -0.56
CA GLU A 588 -46.47 -18.36 0.78
C GLU A 588 -47.14 -19.32 1.78
N THR A 589 -46.48 -19.54 2.91
CA THR A 589 -47.11 -19.96 4.17
C THR A 589 -47.01 -18.79 5.14
N THR A 590 -48.17 -18.28 5.55
CA THR A 590 -48.35 -17.27 6.58
C THR A 590 -47.99 -17.83 7.96
N GLU A 591 -47.02 -17.23 8.64
CA GLU A 591 -46.88 -17.32 10.09
C GLU A 591 -47.13 -15.93 10.69
N GLU A 592 -47.92 -15.91 11.77
CA GLU A 592 -48.40 -14.75 12.50
C GLU A 592 -47.25 -14.04 13.24
N HIS A 593 -47.14 -12.72 13.11
CA HIS A 593 -46.27 -11.90 13.96
C HIS A 593 -47.05 -11.37 15.17
N GLU A 594 -46.54 -11.63 16.37
CA GLU A 594 -47.03 -11.07 17.64
C GLU A 594 -46.95 -9.53 17.65
N ASN A 595 -47.95 -8.90 18.26
CA ASN A 595 -48.03 -7.44 18.42
C ASN A 595 -46.90 -6.89 19.30
N PRO A 596 -46.33 -5.70 18.98
CA PRO A 596 -45.31 -5.07 19.80
C PRO A 596 -45.88 -4.56 21.13
N ILE A 597 -45.08 -4.72 22.19
CA ILE A 597 -45.33 -4.17 23.52
C ILE A 597 -45.04 -2.66 23.49
N SER A 598 -46.02 -1.85 23.91
CA SER A 598 -45.90 -0.39 24.06
C SER A 598 -45.01 -0.03 25.26
N LEU A 599 -44.07 0.90 25.05
CA LEU A 599 -43.14 1.41 26.07
C LEU A 599 -43.62 2.72 26.74
N PHE A 600 -44.89 3.10 26.55
CA PHE A 600 -45.51 4.22 27.27
C PHE A 600 -46.53 3.69 28.27
N ASP A 601 -46.11 3.56 29.53
CA ASP A 601 -47.01 3.43 30.66
C ASP A 601 -47.66 4.82 30.89
N SER A 602 -48.98 4.90 30.74
CA SER A 602 -49.77 6.12 30.85
C SER A 602 -49.98 6.62 32.28
N SER A 603 -49.20 6.16 33.26
CA SER A 603 -49.40 6.44 34.68
C SER A 603 -48.32 7.30 35.36
N ILE A 604 -47.29 7.77 34.66
CA ILE A 604 -46.25 8.62 35.26
C ILE A 604 -46.37 10.07 34.77
N LYS A 605 -46.79 10.95 35.69
CA LYS A 605 -46.67 12.41 35.56
C LYS A 605 -45.27 12.82 36.02
N THR A 606 -44.52 13.51 35.16
CA THR A 606 -43.38 14.35 35.58
C THR A 606 -43.30 15.61 34.74
N GLU A 607 -42.86 16.67 35.40
CA GLU A 607 -43.21 18.08 35.21
C GLU A 607 -42.43 18.81 34.10
N GLU A 608 -42.99 19.98 33.75
CA GLU A 608 -42.71 20.88 32.63
C GLU A 608 -41.36 21.62 32.71
N GLU A 609 -40.67 21.77 31.57
CA GLU A 609 -40.03 23.04 31.18
C GLU A 609 -40.12 23.19 29.64
N GLY A 610 -40.65 24.33 29.18
CA GLY A 610 -41.39 24.42 27.92
C GLY A 610 -40.71 25.10 26.72
N CYS A 611 -41.29 24.84 25.53
CA CYS A 611 -41.55 25.81 24.45
C CYS A 611 -42.45 25.18 23.36
N PRO A 612 -43.22 25.98 22.61
CA PRO A 612 -44.59 25.65 22.27
C PRO A 612 -44.77 25.16 20.84
N LEU A 613 -45.31 23.95 20.66
CA LEU A 613 -46.13 23.60 19.49
C LEU A 613 -47.27 22.71 19.99
N SER A 614 -48.46 23.31 20.11
CA SER A 614 -49.71 22.60 20.33
C SER A 614 -50.01 21.74 19.10
N LEU A 615 -49.98 20.41 19.23
CA LEU A 615 -50.70 19.52 18.33
C LEU A 615 -52.05 19.25 18.97
N GLY A 616 -53.09 19.87 18.42
CA GLY A 616 -54.47 19.50 18.68
C GLY A 616 -54.72 18.05 18.26
N ASN A 617 -55.66 17.43 18.95
CA ASN A 617 -56.29 16.19 18.49
C ASN A 617 -56.83 16.40 17.08
N ASP A 618 -56.24 15.74 16.08
CA ASP A 618 -56.91 15.18 14.91
C ASP A 618 -55.94 14.21 14.22
N ASN A 619 -56.41 12.98 13.95
CA ASN A 619 -55.71 11.95 13.18
C ASN A 619 -55.69 12.31 11.68
N GLU A 620 -55.26 13.53 11.32
CA GLU A 620 -55.03 13.93 9.93
C GLU A 620 -53.52 13.90 9.65
N ASP A 621 -53.11 13.13 8.64
CA ASP A 621 -51.72 13.14 8.14
C ASP A 621 -51.39 14.58 7.70
N PRO A 622 -50.45 15.29 8.35
CA PRO A 622 -50.14 16.69 8.08
C PRO A 622 -49.59 16.93 6.68
N TYR A 623 -49.35 15.86 5.90
CA TYR A 623 -48.87 15.92 4.54
C TYR A 623 -49.86 15.38 3.49
N ALA A 624 -51.14 15.22 3.84
CA ALA A 624 -52.18 14.70 2.94
C ALA A 624 -52.41 15.58 1.70
N HIS A 625 -52.07 16.88 1.74
CA HIS A 625 -52.17 17.82 0.62
C HIS A 625 -51.04 17.69 -0.41
N LEU A 626 -49.98 16.91 -0.11
CA LEU A 626 -48.80 16.80 -0.97
C LEU A 626 -48.95 15.70 -2.03
N PRO A 627 -48.44 15.89 -3.26
CA PRO A 627 -48.53 14.90 -4.34
C PRO A 627 -47.84 13.59 -3.95
N GLY A 628 -48.40 12.44 -4.35
CA GLY A 628 -47.84 11.13 -4.05
C GLY A 628 -46.51 10.89 -4.77
N VAL A 629 -45.45 10.58 -4.02
CA VAL A 629 -44.12 10.28 -4.60
C VAL A 629 -43.89 8.77 -4.60
N PRO A 630 -43.68 8.13 -5.77
CA PRO A 630 -43.41 6.70 -5.83
C PRO A 630 -42.06 6.39 -5.19
N THR A 631 -42.07 5.57 -4.13
CA THR A 631 -40.84 5.22 -3.42
C THR A 631 -40.00 4.26 -4.25
N PRO A 632 -38.69 4.50 -4.42
CA PRO A 632 -37.85 3.64 -5.24
C PRO A 632 -37.71 2.26 -4.59
N LYS A 633 -37.64 1.23 -5.44
CA LYS A 633 -37.48 -0.17 -5.01
C LYS A 633 -36.14 -0.42 -4.31
N LEU A 634 -35.14 0.39 -4.62
CA LEU A 634 -33.82 0.40 -4.00
C LEU A 634 -33.50 1.83 -3.56
N LEU A 635 -33.28 2.00 -2.26
CA LEU A 635 -32.75 3.24 -1.68
C LEU A 635 -31.25 3.07 -1.45
N GLN A 636 -30.45 4.02 -1.92
CA GLN A 636 -29.01 4.03 -1.74
C GLN A 636 -28.56 5.29 -0.98
N ALA A 637 -27.63 5.14 -0.05
CA ALA A 637 -26.90 6.26 0.56
C ALA A 637 -25.39 5.98 0.61
N PRO A 638 -24.53 6.84 0.07
CA PRO A 638 -24.88 8.07 -0.60
C PRO A 638 -25.57 7.85 -1.95
N HIS A 639 -26.60 8.63 -2.26
CA HIS A 639 -27.36 8.52 -3.52
C HIS A 639 -26.46 8.68 -4.75
N ARG A 640 -25.48 9.60 -4.66
CA ARG A 640 -24.36 9.68 -5.60
C ARG A 640 -23.07 9.39 -4.84
N ILE A 641 -22.42 8.28 -5.18
CA ILE A 641 -21.13 7.91 -4.56
C ILE A 641 -20.09 8.99 -4.94
N PRO A 642 -19.33 9.55 -3.99
CA PRO A 642 -18.28 10.51 -4.28
C PRO A 642 -17.09 9.83 -4.99
N PRO A 643 -16.14 10.59 -5.56
CA PRO A 643 -14.87 10.02 -6.00
C PRO A 643 -14.20 9.22 -4.87
N LEU A 644 -13.68 8.04 -5.18
CA LEU A 644 -12.97 7.21 -4.22
C LEU A 644 -11.50 7.62 -4.16
N PHE A 645 -10.94 7.64 -2.95
CA PHE A 645 -9.54 7.99 -2.71
C PHE A 645 -8.77 6.79 -2.16
N PRO A 646 -7.49 6.62 -2.55
CA PRO A 646 -6.62 5.63 -1.92
C PRO A 646 -6.61 5.81 -0.40
N PHE A 647 -6.69 4.70 0.34
CA PHE A 647 -6.68 4.66 1.81
C PHE A 647 -7.87 5.33 2.51
N ALA A 648 -8.86 5.86 1.77
CA ALA A 648 -10.11 6.35 2.34
C ALA A 648 -11.20 5.27 2.35
N ARG A 649 -11.76 4.98 3.52
CA ARG A 649 -12.89 4.05 3.65
C ARG A 649 -14.18 4.73 3.21
N THR A 650 -14.76 4.27 2.10
CA THR A 650 -16.09 4.69 1.66
C THR A 650 -17.12 3.63 2.02
N THR A 651 -18.24 4.05 2.63
CA THR A 651 -19.34 3.15 2.99
C THR A 651 -20.59 3.56 2.23
N ALA A 652 -21.22 2.60 1.55
CA ALA A 652 -22.50 2.78 0.90
C ALA A 652 -23.52 1.79 1.49
N TYR A 653 -24.74 2.28 1.71
CA TYR A 653 -25.87 1.53 2.24
C TYR A 653 -26.93 1.36 1.16
N LEU A 654 -27.53 0.16 1.11
CA LEU A 654 -28.57 -0.21 0.17
C LEU A 654 -29.76 -0.77 0.96
N LEU A 655 -30.93 -0.16 0.84
CA LEU A 655 -32.19 -0.63 1.41
C LEU A 655 -33.13 -1.09 0.29
N LEU A 656 -33.52 -2.36 0.34
CA LEU A 656 -34.44 -2.98 -0.61
C LEU A 656 -35.87 -2.89 -0.07
N SER A 657 -36.81 -2.44 -0.92
CA SER A 657 -38.25 -2.45 -0.60
C SER A 657 -38.78 -3.90 -0.56
N PRO A 658 -39.80 -4.22 0.26
CA PRO A 658 -40.53 -5.51 0.21
C PRO A 658 -41.06 -5.86 -1.19
N ASP A 659 -41.41 -4.85 -1.99
CA ASP A 659 -41.91 -4.98 -3.38
C ASP A 659 -40.78 -5.17 -4.41
N SER A 660 -39.54 -5.35 -3.95
CA SER A 660 -38.41 -5.65 -4.83
C SER A 660 -38.52 -7.08 -5.35
N THR A 661 -38.36 -7.26 -6.66
CA THR A 661 -38.44 -8.57 -7.34
C THR A 661 -37.41 -9.59 -6.84
N GLN A 662 -36.36 -9.17 -6.14
CA GLN A 662 -35.36 -10.05 -5.53
C GLN A 662 -35.04 -9.63 -4.11
N LYS A 663 -35.34 -10.52 -3.16
CA LYS A 663 -35.14 -10.30 -1.72
C LYS A 663 -33.70 -10.57 -1.27
N THR A 664 -32.88 -11.25 -2.08
CA THR A 664 -31.52 -11.69 -1.73
C THR A 664 -30.52 -11.50 -2.89
N PRO A 665 -29.86 -10.34 -3.01
CA PRO A 665 -28.84 -10.11 -4.02
C PRO A 665 -27.55 -10.92 -3.73
N LYS A 666 -26.85 -11.37 -4.77
CA LYS A 666 -25.59 -12.14 -4.66
C LYS A 666 -24.33 -11.26 -4.79
N SER A 667 -24.40 -10.21 -5.59
CA SER A 667 -23.29 -9.28 -5.81
C SER A 667 -23.81 -7.86 -6.11
N VAL A 668 -22.94 -6.87 -5.92
CA VAL A 668 -23.12 -5.46 -6.27
C VAL A 668 -22.06 -5.08 -7.29
N ILE A 669 -22.47 -4.52 -8.42
CA ILE A 669 -21.53 -3.98 -9.41
C ILE A 669 -21.31 -2.49 -9.13
N LEU A 670 -20.05 -2.11 -8.94
CA LEU A 670 -19.60 -0.74 -8.83
C LEU A 670 -18.95 -0.31 -10.14
N ARG A 671 -19.55 0.67 -10.83
CA ARG A 671 -19.04 1.22 -12.09
C ARG A 671 -18.48 2.62 -11.92
N GLY A 672 -17.54 2.99 -12.78
CA GLY A 672 -17.25 4.39 -13.05
C GLY A 672 -16.24 4.60 -14.17
N ALA A 673 -15.64 5.79 -14.30
CA ALA A 673 -14.69 6.11 -15.36
C ALA A 673 -13.38 6.68 -14.83
N SER A 674 -12.31 6.44 -15.57
CA SER A 674 -10.97 7.00 -15.43
C SER A 674 -10.54 7.63 -16.77
N PRO A 675 -9.47 8.45 -16.84
CA PRO A 675 -8.90 8.96 -18.09
C PRO A 675 -8.50 7.87 -19.07
N GLN A 676 -8.24 6.67 -18.56
CA GLN A 676 -7.82 5.51 -19.33
C GLN A 676 -9.01 4.67 -19.81
N GLY A 677 -10.23 4.93 -19.32
CA GLY A 677 -11.45 4.21 -19.71
C GLY A 677 -12.43 3.96 -18.57
N PRO A 678 -13.60 3.35 -18.86
CA PRO A 678 -14.54 2.89 -17.85
C PRO A 678 -13.91 1.79 -16.97
N LEU A 679 -14.34 1.71 -15.71
CA LEU A 679 -13.92 0.78 -14.69
C LEU A 679 -15.15 0.12 -14.07
N GLU A 680 -15.08 -1.17 -13.83
CA GLU A 680 -16.15 -1.97 -13.24
C GLU A 680 -15.56 -2.90 -12.18
N LEU A 681 -16.23 -3.00 -11.03
CA LEU A 681 -15.85 -3.85 -9.91
C LEU A 681 -17.09 -4.56 -9.37
N GLU A 682 -17.14 -5.88 -9.51
CA GLU A 682 -18.14 -6.70 -8.85
C GLU A 682 -17.73 -7.04 -7.42
N ILE A 683 -18.65 -6.82 -6.47
CA ILE A 683 -18.46 -7.03 -5.03
C ILE A 683 -19.48 -8.08 -4.57
N SER A 684 -18.99 -9.25 -4.15
CA SER A 684 -19.85 -10.33 -3.62
C SER A 684 -20.49 -9.93 -2.28
N ILE A 685 -21.77 -10.26 -2.10
CA ILE A 685 -22.53 -9.98 -0.87
C ILE A 685 -22.44 -11.18 0.05
N GLN A 686 -21.92 -10.98 1.25
CA GLN A 686 -21.94 -11.99 2.30
C GLN A 686 -23.27 -11.91 3.08
N ARG A 687 -24.00 -13.02 3.15
CA ARG A 687 -25.19 -13.14 3.98
C ARG A 687 -24.78 -13.41 5.42
N LEU A 688 -25.26 -12.60 6.35
CA LEU A 688 -25.12 -12.88 7.77
C LEU A 688 -26.05 -14.04 8.18
N PRO A 689 -25.58 -14.98 9.03
CA PRO A 689 -26.39 -16.11 9.49
C PRO A 689 -27.60 -15.66 10.31
N GLU A 690 -27.50 -14.53 11.03
CA GLU A 690 -28.61 -13.91 11.75
C GLU A 690 -28.86 -12.47 11.26
N PRO A 691 -30.13 -12.03 11.14
CA PRO A 691 -30.47 -10.65 10.77
C PRO A 691 -29.93 -9.62 11.77
N GLY A 692 -29.08 -8.72 11.30
CA GLY A 692 -28.55 -7.63 12.12
C GLY A 692 -29.63 -6.61 12.50
N LYS A 693 -29.74 -6.28 13.80
CA LYS A 693 -30.77 -5.37 14.32
C LYS A 693 -30.53 -3.87 14.02
N LYS A 694 -29.32 -3.46 13.62
CA LYS A 694 -28.93 -2.03 13.54
C LYS A 694 -28.51 -1.52 12.15
N ILE A 695 -28.24 -2.39 11.19
CA ILE A 695 -27.68 -1.99 9.88
C ILE A 695 -28.70 -1.18 9.06
N HIS A 696 -29.97 -1.60 9.09
CA HIS A 696 -31.04 -0.88 8.41
C HIS A 696 -31.31 0.50 9.03
N GLN A 697 -31.13 0.64 10.35
CA GLN A 697 -31.23 1.92 11.06
C GLN A 697 -30.09 2.86 10.67
N LEU A 698 -28.86 2.36 10.54
CA LEU A 698 -27.72 3.14 10.05
C LEU A 698 -27.93 3.60 8.60
N ALA A 699 -28.47 2.73 7.74
CA ALA A 699 -28.80 3.07 6.36
C ALA A 699 -29.88 4.15 6.29
N ALA A 700 -30.97 4.00 7.05
CA ALA A 700 -32.05 5.00 7.12
C ALA A 700 -31.55 6.34 7.66
N LYS A 701 -30.73 6.34 8.73
CA LYS A 701 -30.10 7.54 9.28
C LYS A 701 -29.24 8.25 8.23
N LYS A 702 -28.50 7.50 7.39
CA LYS A 702 -27.66 8.07 6.34
C LYS A 702 -28.48 8.68 5.21
N ILE A 703 -29.59 8.05 4.81
CA ILE A 703 -30.50 8.57 3.80
C ILE A 703 -31.19 9.84 4.30
N MET A 704 -31.67 9.85 5.55
CA MET A 704 -32.27 11.03 6.18
C MET A 704 -31.28 12.20 6.23
N GLN A 705 -30.01 11.93 6.60
CA GLN A 705 -28.96 12.95 6.58
C GLN A 705 -28.76 13.56 5.17
N GLU A 706 -28.86 12.77 4.10
CA GLU A 706 -28.77 13.33 2.74
C GLU A 706 -29.97 14.21 2.40
N LEU A 707 -31.18 13.84 2.83
CA LEU A 707 -32.39 14.63 2.63
C LEU A 707 -32.31 15.97 3.37
N GLU A 708 -31.88 15.97 4.64
CA GLU A 708 -31.63 17.17 5.44
C GLU A 708 -30.56 18.10 4.81
N GLU A 709 -29.60 17.53 4.08
CA GLU A 709 -28.54 18.26 3.38
C GLU A 709 -28.94 18.74 1.96
N GLY A 710 -30.22 18.58 1.58
CA GLY A 710 -30.72 18.97 0.24
C GLY A 710 -30.20 18.07 -0.89
N ARG A 711 -29.85 16.82 -0.58
CA ARG A 711 -29.36 15.78 -1.50
C ARG A 711 -30.27 14.56 -1.44
N GLY A 712 -29.82 13.45 -2.02
CA GLY A 712 -30.55 12.19 -2.00
C GLY A 712 -31.42 11.96 -3.24
N TRP A 713 -32.08 10.81 -3.25
CA TRP A 713 -32.81 10.31 -4.42
C TRP A 713 -33.97 11.19 -4.88
N ILE A 714 -34.58 11.92 -3.94
CA ILE A 714 -35.75 12.77 -4.20
C ILE A 714 -35.43 13.98 -5.08
N CYS A 715 -34.17 14.40 -5.11
CA CYS A 715 -33.69 15.48 -5.99
C CYS A 715 -33.63 15.07 -7.46
N ASP A 716 -33.46 13.78 -7.73
CA ASP A 716 -33.45 13.19 -9.08
C ASP A 716 -34.81 12.53 -9.43
N ALA A 717 -35.79 12.60 -8.53
CA ALA A 717 -37.09 11.97 -8.71
C ALA A 717 -37.94 12.76 -9.73
N LYS A 718 -38.57 12.01 -10.64
CA LYS A 718 -39.39 12.53 -11.74
C LYS A 718 -40.85 12.18 -11.50
N ASP A 719 -41.72 13.07 -11.95
CA ASP A 719 -43.16 12.80 -12.00
C ASP A 719 -43.49 11.74 -13.07
N ASN A 720 -44.44 10.85 -12.76
CA ASN A 720 -44.82 9.73 -13.63
C ASN A 720 -45.61 10.18 -14.87
N GLU A 721 -46.27 11.34 -14.84
CA GLU A 721 -47.09 11.84 -15.95
C GLU A 721 -46.30 12.73 -16.91
N SER A 722 -45.41 13.59 -16.39
CA SER A 722 -44.69 14.59 -17.19
C SER A 722 -43.20 14.29 -17.42
N GLY A 723 -42.59 13.36 -16.67
CA GLY A 723 -41.18 13.00 -16.76
C GLY A 723 -40.20 14.13 -16.37
N ARG A 724 -40.70 15.25 -15.85
CA ARG A 724 -39.92 16.39 -15.33
C ARG A 724 -39.58 16.16 -13.86
N LEU A 725 -38.52 16.82 -13.37
CA LEU A 725 -38.07 16.66 -11.98
C LEU A 725 -39.10 17.27 -11.02
N LEU A 726 -39.38 16.59 -9.91
CA LEU A 726 -40.36 17.03 -8.91
C LEU A 726 -40.05 18.44 -8.36
N LYS A 727 -38.77 18.78 -8.21
CA LYS A 727 -38.31 20.11 -7.81
C LYS A 727 -38.69 21.24 -8.80
N ASP A 728 -38.86 20.91 -10.08
CA ASP A 728 -39.16 21.90 -11.12
C ASP A 728 -40.68 22.08 -11.31
N ILE A 729 -41.48 21.07 -10.93
CA ILE A 729 -42.95 21.08 -11.02
C ILE A 729 -43.57 21.72 -9.76
N HIS A 730 -43.01 21.42 -8.59
CA HIS A 730 -43.54 21.82 -7.30
C HIS A 730 -42.51 22.58 -6.44
N PRO A 731 -41.94 23.71 -6.92
CA PRO A 731 -40.87 24.42 -6.22
C PRO A 731 -41.31 24.97 -4.85
N SER A 732 -42.59 25.29 -4.67
CA SER A 732 -43.12 25.87 -3.41
C SER A 732 -43.38 24.86 -2.30
N CYS A 733 -43.56 23.57 -2.62
CA CYS A 733 -43.82 22.51 -1.62
C CYS A 733 -42.77 21.38 -1.65
N PHE A 734 -41.67 21.56 -2.39
CA PHE A 734 -40.60 20.56 -2.47
C PHE A 734 -39.95 20.31 -1.11
N GLU A 735 -39.74 21.33 -0.29
CA GLU A 735 -39.21 21.18 1.07
C GLU A 735 -40.14 20.33 1.96
N GLU A 736 -41.46 20.55 1.88
CA GLU A 736 -42.45 19.75 2.61
C GLU A 736 -42.48 18.29 2.12
N ILE A 737 -42.24 18.05 0.82
CA ILE A 737 -42.13 16.71 0.24
C ILE A 737 -40.88 15.98 0.75
N VAL A 738 -39.75 16.68 0.87
CA VAL A 738 -38.50 16.15 1.46
C VAL A 738 -38.72 15.81 2.93
N GLN A 739 -39.41 16.69 3.67
CA GLN A 739 -39.72 16.49 5.09
C GLN A 739 -40.63 15.28 5.31
N ARG A 740 -41.70 15.13 4.51
CA ARG A 740 -42.58 13.95 4.56
C ARG A 740 -41.80 12.65 4.35
N GLU A 741 -40.86 12.63 3.42
CA GLU A 741 -40.04 11.45 3.15
C GLU A 741 -39.08 11.13 4.30
N ALA A 742 -38.47 12.15 4.92
CA ALA A 742 -37.64 11.96 6.11
C ALA A 742 -38.44 11.39 7.28
N VAL A 743 -39.66 11.90 7.53
CA VAL A 743 -40.58 11.40 8.56
C VAL A 743 -40.97 9.94 8.29
N ARG A 744 -41.29 9.60 7.04
CA ARG A 744 -41.62 8.21 6.65
C ARG A 744 -40.47 7.25 6.95
N LEU A 745 -39.23 7.62 6.60
CA LEU A 745 -38.05 6.78 6.88
C LEU A 745 -37.78 6.66 8.39
N GLY A 746 -37.95 7.74 9.15
CA GLY A 746 -37.81 7.76 10.59
C GLY A 746 -38.81 6.85 11.31
N LEU A 747 -40.10 6.93 10.95
CA LEU A 747 -41.15 6.08 11.50
C LEU A 747 -40.95 4.60 11.13
N ARG A 748 -40.60 4.32 9.87
CA ARG A 748 -40.46 2.94 9.37
C ARG A 748 -39.28 2.20 9.98
N PHE A 749 -38.15 2.87 10.20
CA PHE A 749 -36.91 2.25 10.67
C PHE A 749 -36.57 2.62 12.12
N GLN A 750 -37.47 3.32 12.84
CA GLN A 750 -37.29 3.76 14.22
C GLN A 750 -36.01 4.58 14.41
N VAL A 751 -35.80 5.57 13.54
CA VAL A 751 -34.64 6.47 13.58
C VAL A 751 -35.11 7.90 13.83
N GLY A 752 -34.57 8.54 14.87
CA GLY A 752 -34.78 9.98 15.10
C GLY A 752 -33.98 10.83 14.11
N GLY A 753 -34.65 11.76 13.46
CA GLY A 753 -34.04 12.86 12.68
C GLY A 753 -33.83 14.11 13.53
N LYS A 754 -33.24 15.16 12.94
CA LYS A 754 -33.21 16.49 13.55
C LYS A 754 -34.51 17.25 13.40
#